data_AF-A0A7X8XAJ5-F1
#
_entry.id   AF-A0A7X8XAJ5-F1
#
_cell.length_a   1.000
_cell.length_b   1.000
_cell.length_c   1.000
_cell.angle_alpha   90.00
_cell.angle_beta   90.00
_cell.angle_gamma   90.00
#
_symmetry.space_group_name_H-M   'P 1'
#
loop_
_entity.id
_entity.type
_entity.pdbx_description
1 polymer ?
#
loop_
_entity_poly.entity_id
_entity_poly.type
_entity_poly.pdbx_seq_one_letter_code
_entity_poly.pdbx_strand_id
1 'polypeptide(L)'
;MKHFGGLVFIFFTFALCADGLLTCDDFTSTQPGKWESVGEAFPVNPKQMYRLSGEVSGNDASKMRVSMSFFAEDGAEIRSFWLNAVAGTETEMIEDCTGGNTLFVKDASKWVQPSKAPIVVFHAKPDLSDLPNRRIAYYVKTITKEADGRWALTFDRPLRKYPRGTVIRQHEDGGNMGFGVPNVPVTASWEKLNLLAFPAKESGAYFNSMWRGAVKAQIKLLADKAVALRNLKLEAVSEDEMKALLSKRTLRGAEVKNKVKISGNVETLPAKDAFEVTTDGSTAYHQDGLNWNIEEIKQIDISFMSTTPGYVGFACIVNHNGTRKAVGGGPFAVTPDGEYHHYVYDISESKYRVGTVSNWEIRFTGDPGKIGLKAISTTGVNNRIPDATTLVAGETRELALLMPRAKCVMFWEGGASGSATLRFYDHNMQEIGGTAVNLAAGQKQVEFTTPEMLINTTVTLNTPGDGMPVVRQLFYQKPYSSAALQWRGKWIWFRLEEGPDFYSVWFRKVIELDEAPEFAAIAVEADDRAYTYVNGRFMGKTPAWKIPGRYEITDVLKKGRNEICIRVHNDNKQSGLVADIYVKKTDGEIFLATDETWECDAQSNMDTGIPKVYPDKSVVLGNPATLQPWANGMGFAYAGPVGWFTPVKFEPGRLTVKVERMPAVKKSRMKFKMVKENGEESNFEVNVTPASDKWEVVQVCTIEYPMPRVEDSGFKLYLADDFVSIAGNPAIADIPRVKRQSTSLRQAKLVQGNGRPYLQLGDQKVNGTFWQVPTSYRVNHEPEWEITKQLGLKNLRVTTGFGAFWKGNGIYDFSAIDNVIDRMLSFTPDAVFALLFKLDMPEWWLAEHPDDTAVHCNGGPRDFLEGDDQAIGSKRWIEEGSVALKAFIDHIRQRSYAGQVWGISFGVGSNSEWFWKLTDAKGKLDWAGYSKADQQKFRSVLREIYGTDEALAKAWNVPGLTFDTAELPHFERAYKGSVGVLFDPAKDQQVMDWLKSRTRSMSDALIGFGKCVKEATDGKWLVGAYYGYSCEFATSSSPQLIGHNGYVDAASSPYVDFVHAPSRYLNRRTGLSEQSMQTIDTWLLRGKMIYT
;
A
#
# COMPACT_ATOMS: atom_id res chain seq x y z
N MET A 1 11.13 58.12 45.57
CA MET A 1 10.29 59.28 45.92
C MET A 1 10.05 60.12 44.68
N LYS A 2 8.85 60.68 44.54
CA LYS A 2 8.41 61.51 43.40
C LYS A 2 9.34 62.70 43.16
N HIS A 3 9.62 63.03 41.90
CA HIS A 3 9.61 64.41 41.42
C HIS A 3 9.21 64.48 39.93
N PHE A 4 8.49 65.56 39.63
CA PHE A 4 7.77 65.92 38.41
C PHE A 4 8.70 66.39 37.27
N GLY A 5 8.20 66.28 36.03
CA GLY A 5 8.38 67.32 35.01
C GLY A 5 8.75 66.83 33.61
N GLY A 6 7.86 67.01 32.64
CA GLY A 6 8.20 67.02 31.21
C GLY A 6 7.23 66.27 30.31
N LEU A 7 6.14 66.94 29.89
CA LEU A 7 5.43 66.58 28.66
C LEU A 7 6.37 66.83 27.47
N VAL A 8 6.65 65.80 26.67
CA VAL A 8 7.20 65.97 25.31
C VAL A 8 6.22 65.31 24.35
N PHE A 9 5.51 66.14 23.58
CA PHE A 9 4.84 65.70 22.36
C PHE A 9 5.92 65.45 21.31
N ILE A 10 6.07 64.20 20.85
CA ILE A 10 6.81 63.88 19.64
C ILE A 10 5.79 63.79 18.50
N PHE A 11 5.81 64.79 17.63
CA PHE A 11 5.21 64.72 16.30
C PHE A 11 6.07 63.78 15.44
N PHE A 12 5.47 62.74 14.86
CA PHE A 12 6.09 61.96 13.79
C PHE A 12 5.78 62.62 12.45
N THR A 13 6.84 62.97 11.72
CA THR A 13 6.77 63.44 10.33
C THR A 13 7.01 62.23 9.42
N PHE A 14 6.02 61.82 8.64
CA PHE A 14 6.19 60.80 7.60
C PHE A 14 6.44 61.46 6.25
N ALA A 15 7.50 61.06 5.56
CA ALA A 15 7.76 61.43 4.16
C ALA A 15 7.28 60.28 3.25
N LEU A 16 6.39 60.59 2.30
CA LEU A 16 6.18 59.74 1.12
C LEU A 16 7.41 59.91 0.20
N CYS A 17 8.25 58.87 0.09
CA CYS A 17 9.24 58.78 -0.97
C CYS A 17 8.62 58.17 -2.23
N ALA A 18 9.02 58.68 -3.39
CA ALA A 18 8.46 58.37 -4.71
C ALA A 18 8.76 56.95 -5.23
N ASP A 19 9.47 56.11 -4.46
CA ASP A 19 10.00 54.81 -4.93
C ASP A 19 9.30 53.58 -4.35
N GLY A 20 8.11 53.72 -3.75
CA GLY A 20 7.32 52.56 -3.27
C GLY A 20 7.92 51.81 -2.07
N LEU A 21 8.89 52.42 -1.38
CA LEU A 21 9.47 51.96 -0.11
C LEU A 21 8.74 52.65 1.06
N LEU A 22 8.28 51.86 2.02
CA LEU A 22 7.63 52.37 3.24
C LEU A 22 8.30 51.77 4.48
N THR A 23 8.76 52.63 5.39
CA THR A 23 9.45 52.28 6.63
C THR A 23 8.59 52.65 7.84
N CYS A 24 8.57 51.78 8.86
CA CYS A 24 8.12 52.13 10.21
C CYS A 24 9.31 51.92 11.16
N ASP A 25 9.73 53.00 11.84
CA ASP A 25 11.02 53.01 12.53
C ASP A 25 10.99 52.16 13.81
N ASP A 26 10.01 52.34 14.72
CA ASP A 26 9.84 51.53 15.94
C ASP A 26 8.35 51.37 16.31
N PHE A 27 7.90 50.15 16.66
CA PHE A 27 6.57 49.82 17.17
C PHE A 27 6.67 48.87 18.36
N THR A 28 6.00 49.15 19.48
CA THR A 28 5.89 48.22 20.61
C THR A 28 4.43 47.86 20.83
N SER A 29 4.12 46.56 20.89
CA SER A 29 2.76 46.09 21.17
C SER A 29 2.30 46.53 22.57
N THR A 30 1.12 47.11 22.66
CA THR A 30 0.56 47.65 23.91
C THR A 30 -0.61 46.83 24.44
N GLN A 31 -1.14 45.89 23.65
CA GLN A 31 -2.34 45.10 23.96
C GLN A 31 -2.11 43.60 23.82
N PRO A 32 -1.55 42.94 24.86
CA PRO A 32 -1.39 41.49 24.87
C PRO A 32 -2.70 40.75 24.55
N GLY A 33 -2.62 39.78 23.63
CA GLY A 33 -3.75 38.95 23.21
C GLY A 33 -4.71 39.61 22.22
N LYS A 34 -4.45 40.83 21.74
CA LYS A 34 -5.27 41.52 20.71
C LYS A 34 -4.46 41.84 19.46
N TRP A 35 -5.14 41.89 18.32
CA TRP A 35 -4.55 42.36 17.07
C TRP A 35 -4.39 43.89 17.10
N GLU A 36 -3.16 44.37 16.94
CA GLU A 36 -2.80 45.78 16.84
C GLU A 36 -2.39 46.11 15.40
N SER A 37 -2.80 47.28 14.91
CA SER A 37 -2.32 47.81 13.63
C SER A 37 -0.92 48.37 13.80
N VAL A 38 0.02 47.93 12.95
CA VAL A 38 1.35 48.50 12.88
C VAL A 38 1.38 49.50 11.73
N GLY A 39 1.36 50.80 12.06
CA GLY A 39 1.33 51.89 11.09
C GLY A 39 0.00 52.04 10.33
N GLU A 40 -0.01 52.94 9.35
CA GLU A 40 -1.16 53.18 8.45
C GLU A 40 -1.24 52.14 7.33
N ALA A 41 -2.39 52.09 6.64
CA ALA A 41 -2.56 51.23 5.47
C ALA A 41 -1.83 51.79 4.24
N PHE A 42 -1.13 50.93 3.52
CA PHE A 42 -0.26 51.26 2.39
C PHE A 42 -0.77 50.64 1.08
N PRO A 43 -0.51 51.26 -0.09
CA PRO A 43 -0.98 50.75 -1.38
C PRO A 43 -0.31 49.43 -1.75
N VAL A 44 -1.07 48.49 -2.34
CA VAL A 44 -0.57 47.20 -2.82
C VAL A 44 -1.20 46.81 -4.15
N ASN A 45 -0.49 46.02 -4.95
CA ASN A 45 -0.98 45.38 -6.16
C ASN A 45 -1.12 43.87 -5.92
N PRO A 46 -2.32 43.29 -6.00
CA PRO A 46 -2.53 41.90 -5.65
C PRO A 46 -1.89 40.92 -6.66
N LYS A 47 -1.45 41.39 -7.82
CA LYS A 47 -0.69 40.58 -8.79
C LYS A 47 0.82 40.53 -8.50
N GLN A 48 1.30 41.35 -7.58
CA GLN A 48 2.72 41.45 -7.25
C GLN A 48 3.07 40.67 -5.99
N MET A 49 4.32 40.20 -5.92
CA MET A 49 4.89 39.62 -4.70
C MET A 49 5.47 40.74 -3.84
N TYR A 50 5.30 40.65 -2.51
CA TYR A 50 5.90 41.60 -1.57
C TYR A 50 6.76 40.91 -0.53
N ARG A 51 7.79 41.59 -0.05
CA ARG A 51 8.66 41.18 1.04
C ARG A 51 8.42 42.07 2.25
N LEU A 52 8.03 41.48 3.37
CA LEU A 52 8.05 42.14 4.67
C LEU A 52 9.38 41.83 5.36
N SER A 53 10.22 42.85 5.56
CA SER A 53 11.48 42.75 6.29
C SER A 53 11.48 43.64 7.53
N GLY A 54 12.33 43.35 8.51
CA GLY A 54 12.51 44.17 9.71
C GLY A 54 13.22 43.43 10.83
N GLU A 55 13.14 43.93 12.04
CA GLU A 55 13.67 43.25 13.23
C GLU A 55 12.62 43.17 14.34
N VAL A 56 12.66 42.10 15.13
CA VAL A 56 11.75 41.85 16.26
C VAL A 56 12.51 41.46 17.52
N SER A 57 12.06 41.92 18.68
CA SER A 57 12.55 41.53 20.01
C SER A 57 11.38 41.42 21.00
N GLY A 58 11.48 40.55 22.00
CA GLY A 58 10.47 40.32 23.03
C GLY A 58 11.08 39.60 24.24
N ASN A 59 10.31 39.27 25.27
CA ASN A 59 10.85 38.40 26.33
C ASN A 59 10.90 36.96 25.82
N ASP A 60 11.81 36.12 26.33
CA ASP A 60 12.01 34.72 25.90
C ASP A 60 10.77 33.80 26.02
N ALA A 61 9.67 34.30 26.58
CA ALA A 61 8.38 33.63 26.68
C ALA A 61 7.25 34.36 25.93
N SER A 62 7.57 35.29 25.02
CA SER A 62 6.63 36.01 24.16
C SER A 62 6.42 35.24 22.85
N LYS A 63 5.17 35.03 22.45
CA LYS A 63 4.74 34.51 21.15
C LYS A 63 4.12 35.62 20.33
N MET A 64 4.54 35.73 19.08
CA MET A 64 4.06 36.75 18.15
C MET A 64 3.45 36.13 16.88
N ARG A 65 2.45 36.82 16.33
CA ARG A 65 1.97 36.65 14.96
C ARG A 65 1.99 38.00 14.26
N VAL A 66 2.63 38.05 13.10
CA VAL A 66 2.54 39.19 12.17
C VAL A 66 1.59 38.79 11.04
N SER A 67 0.82 39.73 10.53
CA SER A 67 -0.21 39.52 9.52
C SER A 67 -0.51 40.80 8.73
N MET A 68 -1.43 40.75 7.77
CA MET A 68 -1.92 41.90 7.01
C MET A 68 -3.45 41.85 6.85
N SER A 69 -4.10 42.97 7.14
CA SER A 69 -5.46 43.25 6.68
C SER A 69 -5.41 43.86 5.27
N PHE A 70 -6.35 43.50 4.40
CA PHE A 70 -6.43 43.99 3.03
C PHE A 70 -7.68 44.84 2.85
N PHE A 71 -7.59 45.90 2.07
CA PHE A 71 -8.68 46.85 1.83
C PHE A 71 -8.93 47.00 0.34
N ALA A 72 -10.21 47.02 -0.03
CA ALA A 72 -10.67 47.29 -1.39
C ALA A 72 -10.63 48.80 -1.70
N GLU A 73 -10.90 49.14 -2.97
CA GLU A 73 -10.88 50.53 -3.47
C GLU A 73 -11.84 51.47 -2.72
N ASP A 74 -12.98 50.94 -2.28
CA ASP A 74 -13.95 51.66 -1.46
C ASP A 74 -13.55 51.79 0.02
N GLY A 75 -12.34 51.38 0.39
CA GLY A 75 -11.80 51.44 1.74
C GLY A 75 -12.29 50.35 2.69
N ALA A 76 -13.19 49.46 2.25
CA ALA A 76 -13.68 48.38 3.10
C ALA A 76 -12.62 47.27 3.24
N GLU A 77 -12.46 46.76 4.47
CA GLU A 77 -11.61 45.60 4.75
C GLU A 77 -12.19 44.36 4.05
N ILE A 78 -11.37 43.72 3.22
CA ILE A 78 -11.70 42.48 2.52
C ILE A 78 -11.77 41.36 3.55
N ARG A 79 -12.83 40.56 3.51
CA ARG A 79 -12.98 39.36 4.33
C ARG A 79 -12.69 38.11 3.50
N SER A 80 -12.05 37.12 4.12
CA SER A 80 -11.62 35.86 3.51
C SER A 80 -12.74 35.11 2.79
N PHE A 81 -13.92 35.03 3.41
CA PHE A 81 -15.10 34.37 2.84
C PHE A 81 -15.66 35.05 1.58
N TRP A 82 -15.29 36.31 1.30
CA TRP A 82 -15.62 36.94 0.00
C TRP A 82 -14.78 36.38 -1.15
N LEU A 83 -13.71 35.63 -0.85
CA LEU A 83 -12.74 35.13 -1.82
C LEU A 83 -12.72 33.60 -1.93
N ASN A 84 -12.93 32.86 -0.83
CA ASN A 84 -12.77 31.39 -0.75
C ASN A 84 -13.84 30.62 -1.53
N ALA A 85 -13.73 30.58 -2.86
CA ALA A 85 -14.67 29.93 -3.75
C ALA A 85 -14.43 28.41 -3.84
N VAL A 86 -15.50 27.62 -3.72
CA VAL A 86 -15.50 26.20 -4.11
C VAL A 86 -15.90 26.13 -5.58
N ALA A 87 -14.90 26.28 -6.47
CA ALA A 87 -15.12 26.28 -7.91
C ALA A 87 -15.81 24.99 -8.39
N GLY A 88 -16.76 25.10 -9.32
CA GLY A 88 -17.53 23.97 -9.83
C GLY A 88 -18.82 23.66 -9.05
N THR A 89 -19.14 24.44 -8.02
CA THR A 89 -20.40 24.36 -7.26
C THR A 89 -21.44 25.38 -7.73
N GLU A 90 -21.17 26.11 -8.82
CA GLU A 90 -22.11 27.08 -9.40
C GLU A 90 -23.43 26.40 -9.80
N THR A 91 -24.56 26.98 -9.37
CA THR A 91 -25.90 26.51 -9.73
C THR A 91 -26.88 27.68 -9.77
N GLU A 92 -27.91 27.58 -10.59
CA GLU A 92 -28.94 28.61 -10.72
C GLU A 92 -30.09 28.39 -9.76
N MET A 93 -30.56 29.48 -9.16
CA MET A 93 -31.84 29.54 -8.46
C MET A 93 -33.00 29.30 -9.43
N ILE A 94 -33.93 28.41 -9.07
CA ILE A 94 -35.08 28.06 -9.93
C ILE A 94 -36.35 28.85 -9.58
N GLU A 95 -36.34 29.62 -8.50
CA GLU A 95 -37.45 30.50 -8.10
C GLU A 95 -36.93 31.79 -7.47
N ASP A 96 -37.80 32.80 -7.36
CA ASP A 96 -37.49 34.06 -6.68
C ASP A 96 -37.33 33.80 -5.17
N CYS A 97 -36.21 34.27 -4.59
CA CYS A 97 -36.11 34.39 -3.15
C CYS A 97 -36.83 35.67 -2.73
N THR A 98 -37.96 35.55 -2.04
CA THR A 98 -38.77 36.69 -1.58
C THR A 98 -38.48 37.09 -0.14
N GLY A 99 -37.47 36.48 0.48
CA GLY A 99 -37.04 36.75 1.87
C GLY A 99 -37.26 35.60 2.84
N GLY A 100 -37.54 34.39 2.35
CA GLY A 100 -37.62 33.17 3.19
C GLY A 100 -36.26 32.61 3.59
N ASN A 101 -36.28 31.44 4.24
CA ASN A 101 -35.07 30.75 4.71
C ASN A 101 -34.64 29.58 3.80
N THR A 102 -35.30 29.36 2.67
CA THR A 102 -34.99 28.24 1.77
C THR A 102 -34.77 28.77 0.36
N LEU A 103 -33.73 28.26 -0.31
CA LEU A 103 -33.49 28.45 -1.73
C LEU A 103 -33.64 27.12 -2.45
N PHE A 104 -34.27 27.15 -3.62
CA PHE A 104 -34.27 26.00 -4.52
C PHE A 104 -33.36 26.26 -5.70
N VAL A 105 -32.55 25.25 -6.05
CA VAL A 105 -31.54 25.34 -7.11
C VAL A 105 -31.57 24.11 -8.02
N LYS A 106 -31.00 24.26 -9.23
CA LYS A 106 -30.96 23.20 -10.24
C LYS A 106 -30.19 21.96 -9.77
N ASP A 107 -28.96 22.14 -9.28
CA ASP A 107 -28.10 21.05 -8.85
C ASP A 107 -27.16 21.48 -7.71
N ALA A 108 -27.25 20.82 -6.56
CA ALA A 108 -26.33 21.00 -5.43
C ALA A 108 -25.55 19.71 -5.11
N SER A 109 -25.49 18.74 -6.03
CA SER A 109 -24.82 17.44 -5.81
C SER A 109 -23.33 17.53 -5.50
N LYS A 110 -22.67 18.60 -5.95
CA LYS A 110 -21.24 18.87 -5.73
C LYS A 110 -20.97 19.69 -4.47
N TRP A 111 -22.00 20.14 -3.77
CA TRP A 111 -21.86 20.91 -2.54
C TRP A 111 -21.52 19.97 -1.39
N VAL A 112 -20.55 20.34 -0.56
CA VAL A 112 -20.05 19.48 0.52
C VAL A 112 -20.54 19.99 1.88
N GLN A 113 -21.12 19.09 2.70
CA GLN A 113 -21.26 19.25 4.15
C GLN A 113 -20.26 18.27 4.80
N PRO A 114 -19.17 18.73 5.48
CA PRO A 114 -19.29 19.15 6.88
C PRO A 114 -18.22 20.18 7.37
N SER A 115 -17.94 21.27 6.65
CA SER A 115 -17.04 22.34 7.15
C SER A 115 -17.82 23.59 7.58
N LYS A 116 -17.87 23.84 8.90
CA LYS A 116 -18.18 25.13 9.57
C LYS A 116 -19.17 26.09 8.83
N ALA A 117 -20.37 25.60 8.52
CA ALA A 117 -21.48 26.36 7.89
C ALA A 117 -21.17 26.92 6.47
N PRO A 118 -21.63 26.26 5.39
CA PRO A 118 -21.43 26.74 4.02
C PRO A 118 -21.92 28.18 3.83
N ILE A 119 -21.13 29.00 3.15
CA ILE A 119 -21.49 30.37 2.78
C ILE A 119 -21.99 30.35 1.35
N VAL A 120 -23.15 30.95 1.10
CA VAL A 120 -23.72 31.08 -0.23
C VAL A 120 -23.40 32.46 -0.77
N VAL A 121 -22.82 32.50 -1.98
CA VAL A 121 -22.55 33.73 -2.71
C VAL A 121 -23.51 33.86 -3.87
N PHE A 122 -24.10 35.05 -4.04
CA PHE A 122 -25.07 35.36 -5.08
C PHE A 122 -24.44 36.12 -6.24
N HIS A 123 -24.99 35.92 -7.44
CA HIS A 123 -24.45 36.43 -8.71
C HIS A 123 -23.01 35.93 -8.96
N ALA A 124 -22.75 34.69 -8.58
CA ALA A 124 -21.47 34.05 -8.78
C ALA A 124 -21.18 33.89 -10.28
N LYS A 125 -19.91 34.00 -10.67
CA LYS A 125 -19.48 33.80 -12.06
C LYS A 125 -18.50 32.62 -12.14
N PRO A 126 -18.65 31.68 -13.10
CA PRO A 126 -17.75 30.53 -13.23
C PRO A 126 -16.27 30.89 -13.42
N ASP A 127 -15.97 32.06 -13.99
CA ASP A 127 -14.61 32.59 -14.19
C ASP A 127 -14.03 33.29 -12.95
N LEU A 128 -14.76 33.27 -11.83
CA LEU A 128 -14.43 33.93 -10.57
C LEU A 128 -14.22 35.45 -10.69
N SER A 129 -14.66 36.09 -11.78
CA SER A 129 -14.51 37.54 -11.98
C SER A 129 -15.35 38.38 -11.01
N ASP A 130 -16.23 37.74 -10.23
CA ASP A 130 -17.03 38.34 -9.18
C ASP A 130 -16.29 38.54 -7.84
N LEU A 131 -15.07 38.01 -7.68
CA LEU A 131 -14.30 38.08 -6.44
C LEU A 131 -13.57 39.43 -6.24
N PRO A 132 -13.56 40.02 -5.02
CA PRO A 132 -14.27 39.59 -3.82
C PRO A 132 -15.78 39.83 -3.91
N ASN A 133 -16.59 38.79 -3.63
CA ASN A 133 -18.04 38.90 -3.72
C ASN A 133 -18.67 39.09 -2.34
N ARG A 134 -19.30 40.25 -2.14
CA ARG A 134 -19.92 40.66 -0.86
C ARG A 134 -21.40 40.25 -0.74
N ARG A 135 -22.00 39.72 -1.80
CA ARG A 135 -23.41 39.32 -1.83
C ARG A 135 -23.52 37.90 -1.29
N ILE A 136 -23.60 37.78 0.04
CA ILE A 136 -23.50 36.49 0.71
C ILE A 136 -24.66 36.22 1.69
N ALA A 137 -24.91 34.95 1.96
CA ALA A 137 -25.70 34.44 3.09
C ALA A 137 -24.90 33.35 3.82
N TYR A 138 -24.94 33.32 5.14
CA TYR A 138 -24.25 32.28 5.93
C TYR A 138 -25.25 31.31 6.55
N TYR A 139 -24.73 30.21 7.09
CA TYR A 139 -25.44 29.23 7.92
C TYR A 139 -26.45 28.41 7.12
N VAL A 140 -26.00 27.79 6.04
CA VAL A 140 -26.75 26.70 5.41
C VAL A 140 -26.85 25.54 6.41
N LYS A 141 -28.07 25.25 6.85
CA LYS A 141 -28.43 24.20 7.81
C LYS A 141 -28.50 22.84 7.12
N THR A 142 -29.19 22.74 5.99
CA THR A 142 -29.41 21.49 5.25
C THR A 142 -29.31 21.71 3.76
N ILE A 143 -28.81 20.70 3.06
CA ILE A 143 -28.81 20.58 1.61
C ILE A 143 -29.51 19.26 1.28
N THR A 144 -30.72 19.32 0.77
CA THR A 144 -31.54 18.13 0.50
C THR A 144 -31.97 18.08 -0.96
N LYS A 145 -32.03 16.88 -1.52
CA LYS A 145 -32.64 16.65 -2.82
C LYS A 145 -34.10 16.29 -2.61
N GLU A 146 -35.00 17.07 -3.17
CA GLU A 146 -36.44 16.85 -3.07
C GLU A 146 -36.89 15.75 -4.04
N ALA A 147 -38.08 15.19 -3.81
CA ALA A 147 -38.62 14.09 -4.61
C ALA A 147 -38.84 14.44 -6.09
N ASP A 148 -39.05 15.73 -6.40
CA ASP A 148 -39.18 16.26 -7.77
C ASP A 148 -37.81 16.51 -8.45
N GLY A 149 -36.71 16.18 -7.77
CA GLY A 149 -35.35 16.26 -8.29
C GLY A 149 -34.65 17.60 -8.08
N ARG A 150 -35.33 18.64 -7.57
CA ARG A 150 -34.70 19.93 -7.23
C ARG A 150 -33.94 19.86 -5.91
N TRP A 151 -33.02 20.80 -5.70
CA TRP A 151 -32.24 20.85 -4.45
C TRP A 151 -32.69 22.02 -3.58
N ALA A 152 -32.92 21.76 -2.30
CA ALA A 152 -33.28 22.75 -1.30
C ALA A 152 -32.08 23.06 -0.38
N LEU A 153 -31.72 24.34 -0.29
CA LEU A 153 -30.75 24.87 0.67
C LEU A 153 -31.51 25.64 1.75
N THR A 154 -31.54 25.12 2.98
CA THR A 154 -32.22 25.77 4.10
C THR A 154 -31.22 26.51 4.98
N PHE A 155 -31.55 27.71 5.41
CA PHE A 155 -30.74 28.60 6.22
C PHE A 155 -31.36 28.78 7.61
N ASP A 156 -30.54 29.13 8.60
CA ASP A 156 -31.03 29.44 9.95
C ASP A 156 -31.73 30.80 10.07
N ARG A 157 -31.64 31.64 9.04
CA ARG A 157 -32.17 33.00 9.02
C ARG A 157 -32.75 33.40 7.66
N PRO A 158 -33.66 34.41 7.64
CA PRO A 158 -34.21 34.98 6.42
C PRO A 158 -33.15 35.53 5.47
N LEU A 159 -33.35 35.28 4.17
CA LEU A 159 -32.48 35.73 3.10
C LEU A 159 -32.89 37.11 2.56
N ARG A 160 -31.99 37.74 1.80
CA ARG A 160 -32.34 38.91 0.99
C ARG A 160 -33.11 38.48 -0.25
N LYS A 161 -33.79 39.43 -0.88
CA LYS A 161 -34.53 39.17 -2.11
C LYS A 161 -33.59 39.01 -3.30
N TYR A 162 -33.75 37.92 -4.05
CA TYR A 162 -32.98 37.63 -5.27
C TYR A 162 -33.91 37.03 -6.33
N PRO A 163 -33.79 37.43 -7.61
CA PRO A 163 -34.64 36.90 -8.67
C PRO A 163 -34.24 35.46 -9.05
N ARG A 164 -35.21 34.72 -9.60
CA ARG A 164 -34.99 33.46 -10.31
C ARG A 164 -33.90 33.62 -11.36
N GLY A 165 -33.11 32.56 -11.55
CA GLY A 165 -31.97 32.56 -12.47
C GLY A 165 -30.70 33.18 -11.89
N THR A 166 -30.72 33.70 -10.65
CA THR A 166 -29.49 34.12 -9.97
C THR A 166 -28.58 32.91 -9.79
N VAL A 167 -27.36 32.99 -10.33
CA VAL A 167 -26.30 31.99 -10.13
C VAL A 167 -25.73 32.14 -8.73
N ILE A 168 -25.65 31.05 -7.99
CA ILE A 168 -25.05 30.97 -6.66
C ILE A 168 -23.87 30.01 -6.63
N ARG A 169 -22.96 30.18 -5.66
CA ARG A 169 -21.79 29.30 -5.44
C ARG A 169 -21.53 29.07 -3.95
N GLN A 170 -21.00 27.90 -3.60
CA GLN A 170 -20.50 27.61 -2.27
C GLN A 170 -19.15 28.31 -2.03
N HIS A 171 -19.05 29.06 -0.95
CA HIS A 171 -17.80 29.55 -0.39
C HIS A 171 -17.54 28.89 0.97
N GLU A 172 -16.27 28.79 1.34
CA GLU A 172 -15.84 28.27 2.64
C GLU A 172 -15.53 29.39 3.63
N ASP A 173 -15.86 29.15 4.90
CA ASP A 173 -15.36 29.96 6.01
C ASP A 173 -13.88 29.65 6.28
N GLY A 174 -13.06 30.67 6.50
CA GLY A 174 -11.60 30.54 6.62
C GLY A 174 -10.93 31.80 7.19
N GLY A 175 -9.72 31.66 7.71
CA GLY A 175 -9.05 32.64 8.61
C GLY A 175 -9.09 34.12 8.20
N ASN A 176 -9.13 35.00 9.20
CA ASN A 176 -9.47 36.42 9.06
C ASN A 176 -8.42 37.32 8.39
N MET A 177 -7.23 36.83 8.02
CA MET A 177 -6.16 37.66 7.46
C MET A 177 -5.23 36.90 6.51
N GLY A 178 -4.66 37.61 5.52
CA GLY A 178 -4.01 36.97 4.36
C GLY A 178 -2.50 36.79 4.44
N PHE A 179 -1.87 37.26 5.51
CA PHE A 179 -0.43 37.14 5.72
C PHE A 179 -0.17 36.59 7.12
N GLY A 180 0.85 35.78 7.33
CA GLY A 180 1.43 35.64 8.65
C GLY A 180 2.34 34.46 8.92
N VAL A 181 2.86 34.43 10.14
CA VAL A 181 3.57 33.28 10.68
C VAL A 181 2.85 32.85 11.96
N PRO A 182 2.46 31.57 12.09
CA PRO A 182 1.79 31.09 13.29
C PRO A 182 2.77 31.07 14.47
N ASN A 183 2.39 31.74 15.57
CA ASN A 183 2.99 31.66 16.90
C ASN A 183 4.53 31.57 16.91
N VAL A 184 5.23 32.59 16.41
CA VAL A 184 6.70 32.63 16.44
C VAL A 184 7.16 32.98 17.85
N PRO A 185 7.97 32.14 18.52
CA PRO A 185 8.65 32.53 19.75
C PRO A 185 9.62 33.66 19.42
N VAL A 186 9.61 34.72 20.24
CA VAL A 186 10.52 35.86 20.10
C VAL A 186 11.48 35.86 21.29
N THR A 187 12.76 36.10 21.04
CA THR A 187 13.78 36.19 22.08
C THR A 187 14.03 37.63 22.53
N ALA A 188 14.74 37.79 23.64
CA ALA A 188 15.26 39.10 24.08
C ALA A 188 16.20 39.75 23.05
N SER A 189 16.78 38.97 22.16
CA SER A 189 17.65 39.48 21.09
C SER A 189 16.84 40.00 19.90
N TRP A 190 17.39 40.99 19.18
CA TRP A 190 16.82 41.45 17.93
C TRP A 190 17.04 40.41 16.82
N GLU A 191 15.96 39.83 16.33
CA GLU A 191 15.96 38.85 15.25
C GLU A 191 15.45 39.46 13.95
N LYS A 192 16.04 39.05 12.82
CA LYS A 192 15.61 39.51 11.50
C LYS A 192 14.30 38.85 11.09
N LEU A 193 13.32 39.67 10.73
CA LEU A 193 12.10 39.30 10.04
C LEU A 193 12.34 39.39 8.53
N ASN A 194 12.01 38.33 7.79
CA ASN A 194 12.04 38.34 6.32
C ASN A 194 11.01 37.37 5.76
N LEU A 195 9.85 37.89 5.36
CA LEU A 195 8.67 37.11 5.00
C LEU A 195 8.18 37.50 3.61
N LEU A 196 7.70 36.53 2.82
CA LEU A 196 7.18 36.76 1.48
C LEU A 196 5.66 36.63 1.43
N ALA A 197 5.00 37.63 0.85
CA ALA A 197 3.60 37.61 0.46
C ALA A 197 3.54 37.33 -1.05
N PHE A 198 3.08 36.14 -1.42
CA PHE A 198 2.93 35.74 -2.82
C PHE A 198 1.80 36.53 -3.50
N PRO A 199 1.77 36.60 -4.85
CA PRO A 199 0.62 37.15 -5.57
C PRO A 199 -0.69 36.46 -5.19
N ALA A 200 -1.80 37.17 -5.37
CA ALA A 200 -3.13 36.66 -5.14
C ALA A 200 -3.42 35.47 -6.06
N LYS A 201 -3.93 34.39 -5.47
CA LYS A 201 -4.48 33.28 -6.24
C LYS A 201 -5.90 33.60 -6.68
N GLU A 202 -6.31 33.04 -7.81
CA GLU A 202 -7.62 33.34 -8.42
C GLU A 202 -8.81 32.90 -7.57
N SER A 203 -8.65 31.83 -6.79
CA SER A 203 -9.74 31.07 -6.17
C SER A 203 -9.98 31.29 -4.68
N GLY A 204 -9.21 32.15 -4.00
CA GLY A 204 -9.30 32.22 -2.54
C GLY A 204 -8.41 33.22 -1.83
N ALA A 205 -8.77 33.45 -0.56
CA ALA A 205 -7.97 34.16 0.43
C ALA A 205 -6.96 33.18 1.04
N TYR A 206 -5.79 33.05 0.41
CA TYR A 206 -4.71 32.20 0.92
C TYR A 206 -3.83 32.93 1.93
N PHE A 207 -3.32 32.18 2.89
CA PHE A 207 -2.32 32.64 3.84
C PHE A 207 -0.97 32.83 3.15
N ASN A 208 -0.24 33.90 3.52
CA ASN A 208 0.97 34.41 2.86
C ASN A 208 0.76 34.76 1.39
N SER A 209 -0.42 35.26 1.04
CA SER A 209 -0.70 35.76 -0.31
C SER A 209 -1.43 37.08 -0.25
N MET A 210 -1.17 37.96 -1.22
CA MET A 210 -2.02 39.11 -1.48
C MET A 210 -3.45 38.64 -1.76
N TRP A 211 -4.44 39.46 -1.47
CA TRP A 211 -5.84 39.13 -1.70
C TRP A 211 -6.38 39.82 -2.93
N ARG A 212 -7.14 39.09 -3.75
CA ARG A 212 -7.74 39.65 -4.96
C ARG A 212 -8.63 40.86 -4.62
N GLY A 213 -8.48 41.93 -5.39
CA GLY A 213 -9.19 43.19 -5.16
C GLY A 213 -8.60 44.07 -4.04
N ALA A 214 -7.52 43.65 -3.38
CA ALA A 214 -6.82 44.50 -2.43
C ALA A 214 -6.09 45.63 -3.16
N VAL A 215 -6.33 46.88 -2.76
CA VAL A 215 -5.56 48.05 -3.22
C VAL A 215 -4.74 48.68 -2.11
N LYS A 216 -5.07 48.38 -0.85
CA LYS A 216 -4.25 48.72 0.33
C LYS A 216 -4.11 47.52 1.25
N ALA A 217 -3.02 47.46 2.00
CA ALA A 217 -2.80 46.51 3.07
C ALA A 217 -2.32 47.23 4.33
N GLN A 218 -2.55 46.66 5.51
CA GLN A 218 -2.07 47.19 6.78
C GLN A 218 -1.49 46.05 7.61
N ILE A 219 -0.28 46.22 8.14
CA ILE A 219 0.37 45.22 8.99
C ILE A 219 -0.44 45.08 10.29
N LYS A 220 -0.67 43.84 10.71
CA LYS A 220 -1.34 43.47 11.96
C LYS A 220 -0.39 42.64 12.81
N LEU A 221 -0.34 42.95 14.08
CA LEU A 221 0.48 42.25 15.07
C LEU A 221 -0.41 41.69 16.16
N LEU A 222 -0.23 40.43 16.53
CA LEU A 222 -0.79 39.84 17.74
C LEU A 222 0.36 39.26 18.54
N ALA A 223 0.52 39.72 19.78
CA ALA A 223 1.49 39.15 20.69
C ALA A 223 0.81 38.80 22.01
N ASP A 224 1.20 37.68 22.63
CA ASP A 224 0.69 37.28 23.95
C ASP A 224 1.28 38.10 25.10
N LYS A 225 2.37 38.82 24.83
CA LYS A 225 3.13 39.72 25.70
C LYS A 225 3.73 40.84 24.86
N ALA A 226 4.30 41.85 25.52
CA ALA A 226 4.96 42.95 24.82
C ALA A 226 6.08 42.45 23.89
N VAL A 227 6.05 42.86 22.63
CA VAL A 227 7.12 42.69 21.63
C VAL A 227 7.39 44.04 20.96
N ALA A 228 8.65 44.27 20.61
CA ALA A 228 9.13 45.44 19.88
C ALA A 228 9.49 45.03 18.45
N LEU A 229 9.10 45.86 17.50
CA LEU A 229 9.41 45.77 16.08
C LEU A 229 10.15 47.04 15.68
N ARG A 230 11.16 46.92 14.83
CA ARG A 230 11.86 48.07 14.26
C ARG A 230 12.27 47.83 12.82
N ASN A 231 12.56 48.91 12.11
CA ASN A 231 13.02 48.87 10.72
C ASN A 231 12.08 48.07 9.79
N LEU A 232 10.77 48.10 10.04
CA LEU A 232 9.82 47.33 9.23
C LEU A 232 9.70 47.93 7.84
N LYS A 233 9.83 47.09 6.81
CA LYS A 233 9.69 47.46 5.40
C LYS A 233 8.81 46.48 4.66
N LEU A 234 7.87 46.99 3.88
CA LEU A 234 7.15 46.19 2.89
C LEU A 234 7.57 46.64 1.49
N GLU A 235 8.20 45.75 0.75
CA GLU A 235 8.82 46.06 -0.53
C GLU A 235 8.24 45.18 -1.63
N ALA A 236 7.92 45.79 -2.76
CA ALA A 236 7.48 45.04 -3.93
C ALA A 236 8.68 44.28 -4.51
N VAL A 237 8.55 42.96 -4.64
CA VAL A 237 9.56 42.10 -5.26
C VAL A 237 9.48 42.30 -6.77
N SER A 238 10.63 42.45 -7.44
CA SER A 238 10.68 42.60 -8.89
C SER A 238 10.19 41.33 -9.60
N GLU A 239 9.70 41.45 -10.83
CA GLU A 239 9.24 40.26 -11.58
C GLU A 239 10.35 39.21 -11.77
N ASP A 240 11.59 39.66 -12.00
CA ASP A 240 12.74 38.77 -12.17
C ASP A 240 13.10 38.05 -10.87
N GLU A 241 13.08 38.77 -9.74
CA GLU A 241 13.30 38.18 -8.42
C GLU A 241 12.17 37.20 -8.06
N MET A 242 10.92 37.55 -8.37
CA MET A 242 9.78 36.65 -8.19
C MET A 242 9.94 35.36 -9.01
N LYS A 243 10.25 35.47 -10.30
CA LYS A 243 10.48 34.29 -11.17
C LYS A 243 11.61 33.43 -10.61
N ALA A 244 12.70 34.03 -10.15
CA ALA A 244 13.82 33.32 -9.53
C ALA A 244 13.42 32.62 -8.22
N LEU A 245 12.56 33.24 -7.40
CA LEU A 245 12.07 32.64 -6.15
C LEU A 245 11.13 31.44 -6.41
N LEU A 246 10.25 31.54 -7.41
CA LEU A 246 9.29 30.48 -7.77
C LEU A 246 9.94 29.31 -8.54
N SER A 247 11.08 29.55 -9.20
CA SER A 247 11.88 28.51 -9.85
C SER A 247 12.91 27.88 -8.91
N LYS A 248 13.17 28.47 -7.72
CA LYS A 248 14.16 27.95 -6.76
C LYS A 248 13.75 26.58 -6.25
N ARG A 249 14.61 25.59 -6.48
CA ARG A 249 14.42 24.17 -6.16
C ARG A 249 15.07 23.70 -4.87
N THR A 250 15.80 24.60 -4.19
CA THR A 250 16.54 24.27 -2.98
C THR A 250 16.25 25.30 -1.89
N LEU A 251 15.79 24.83 -0.73
CA LEU A 251 15.54 25.60 0.48
C LEU A 251 16.33 24.99 1.64
N ARG A 252 16.99 25.85 2.43
CA ARG A 252 17.81 25.42 3.58
C ARG A 252 17.65 26.39 4.74
N GLY A 253 17.74 25.87 5.95
CA GLY A 253 17.83 26.68 7.16
C GLY A 253 16.67 27.66 7.30
N ALA A 254 17.00 28.93 7.55
CA ALA A 254 16.03 30.02 7.64
C ALA A 254 15.14 30.17 6.38
N GLU A 255 15.60 29.77 5.19
CA GLU A 255 14.75 29.84 3.99
C GLU A 255 13.55 28.89 4.05
N VAL A 256 13.68 27.74 4.73
CA VAL A 256 12.57 26.81 4.94
C VAL A 256 11.49 27.50 5.78
N LYS A 257 11.88 28.09 6.91
CA LYS A 257 10.98 28.85 7.80
C LYS A 257 10.26 30.00 7.08
N ASN A 258 10.92 30.65 6.13
CA ASN A 258 10.39 31.83 5.45
C ASN A 258 9.50 31.52 4.22
N LYS A 259 9.65 30.34 3.62
CA LYS A 259 8.99 29.99 2.34
C LYS A 259 8.04 28.81 2.43
N VAL A 260 8.13 28.01 3.50
CA VAL A 260 7.31 26.82 3.71
C VAL A 260 6.15 27.14 4.65
N LYS A 261 5.00 26.56 4.36
CA LYS A 261 3.78 26.63 5.16
C LYS A 261 3.60 25.35 5.95
N ILE A 262 2.78 25.40 6.99
CA ILE A 262 2.40 24.22 7.75
C ILE A 262 0.89 24.10 7.89
N SER A 263 0.39 22.88 7.83
CA SER A 263 -1.00 22.52 8.12
C SER A 263 -1.06 21.51 9.26
N GLY A 264 -2.06 21.69 10.13
CA GLY A 264 -2.25 20.90 11.36
C GLY A 264 -2.40 21.78 12.61
N ASN A 265 -2.75 21.18 13.74
CA ASN A 265 -2.75 21.86 15.04
C ASN A 265 -1.33 21.83 15.61
N VAL A 266 -0.58 22.92 15.41
CA VAL A 266 0.87 22.95 15.67
C VAL A 266 1.28 24.20 16.45
N GLU A 267 2.34 24.07 17.24
CA GLU A 267 3.07 25.21 17.82
C GLU A 267 4.48 25.30 17.20
N THR A 268 4.84 26.48 16.68
CA THR A 268 6.20 26.73 16.16
C THR A 268 7.21 26.80 17.31
N LEU A 269 8.32 26.08 17.16
CA LEU A 269 9.39 26.00 18.14
C LEU A 269 10.56 26.96 17.80
N PRO A 270 11.34 27.41 18.79
CA PRO A 270 12.46 28.31 18.56
C PRO A 270 13.63 27.54 17.93
N ALA A 271 13.68 27.54 16.61
CA ALA A 271 14.79 27.00 15.82
C ALA A 271 15.40 28.09 14.92
N LYS A 272 16.74 28.18 14.94
CA LYS A 272 17.50 29.16 14.15
C LYS A 272 17.59 28.77 12.68
N ASP A 273 17.89 27.48 12.44
CA ASP A 273 18.23 26.95 11.12
C ASP A 273 17.29 25.82 10.67
N ALA A 274 16.03 25.86 11.07
CA ALA A 274 15.00 24.91 10.63
C ALA A 274 13.57 25.44 10.90
N PHE A 275 12.56 24.74 10.38
CA PHE A 275 11.15 24.95 10.72
C PHE A 275 10.64 23.79 11.59
N GLU A 276 10.76 23.94 12.92
CA GLU A 276 10.34 22.96 13.92
C GLU A 276 8.98 23.28 14.52
N VAL A 277 8.16 22.25 14.74
CA VAL A 277 6.84 22.37 15.36
C VAL A 277 6.49 21.22 16.29
N THR A 278 5.44 21.38 17.09
CA THR A 278 4.71 20.26 17.70
C THR A 278 3.68 19.68 16.73
N THR A 279 3.39 18.38 16.85
CA THR A 279 2.37 17.67 16.06
C THR A 279 1.45 16.84 16.95
N ASP A 280 0.17 16.74 16.57
CA ASP A 280 -0.83 15.83 17.16
C ASP A 280 -0.86 14.44 16.49
N GLY A 281 0.08 14.18 15.58
CA GLY A 281 0.19 12.92 14.84
C GLY A 281 -0.16 13.03 13.36
N SER A 282 -0.69 14.17 12.87
CA SER A 282 -0.90 14.42 11.44
C SER A 282 -0.58 15.87 11.08
N THR A 283 0.59 16.11 10.48
CA THR A 283 1.07 17.46 10.17
C THR A 283 1.79 17.48 8.83
N ALA A 284 1.64 18.54 8.05
CA ALA A 284 2.29 18.65 6.75
C ALA A 284 2.94 20.01 6.50
N TYR A 285 4.18 19.97 6.01
CA TYR A 285 4.90 21.11 5.46
C TYR A 285 4.60 21.22 3.96
N HIS A 286 4.32 22.41 3.43
CA HIS A 286 4.01 22.56 2.01
C HIS A 286 4.43 23.93 1.44
N GLN A 287 4.62 24.00 0.13
CA GLN A 287 4.89 25.25 -0.60
C GLN A 287 4.04 25.30 -1.87
N ASP A 288 3.47 26.47 -2.19
CA ASP A 288 2.61 26.69 -3.35
C ASP A 288 3.20 27.65 -4.37
N GLY A 289 2.58 27.72 -5.55
CA GLY A 289 2.84 28.76 -6.56
C GLY A 289 4.12 28.54 -7.33
N LEU A 290 4.64 27.31 -7.32
CA LEU A 290 5.91 26.95 -7.93
C LEU A 290 5.82 26.94 -9.46
N ASN A 291 6.98 27.12 -10.09
CA ASN A 291 7.14 26.99 -11.53
C ASN A 291 8.31 26.05 -11.84
N TRP A 292 8.31 24.85 -11.25
CA TRP A 292 9.36 23.88 -11.55
C TRP A 292 8.98 23.03 -12.75
N ASN A 293 9.89 22.93 -13.72
CA ASN A 293 9.74 21.97 -14.80
C ASN A 293 9.98 20.55 -14.23
N ILE A 294 8.95 19.70 -14.22
CA ILE A 294 9.06 18.35 -13.67
C ILE A 294 10.06 17.48 -14.46
N GLU A 295 10.27 17.78 -15.74
CA GLU A 295 11.18 17.03 -16.62
C GLU A 295 12.64 17.12 -16.14
N GLU A 296 13.00 18.24 -15.52
CA GLU A 296 14.33 18.50 -14.97
C GLU A 296 14.52 17.95 -13.55
N ILE A 297 13.46 17.41 -12.93
CA ILE A 297 13.51 16.88 -11.58
C ILE A 297 13.38 15.36 -11.63
N LYS A 298 14.38 14.66 -11.14
CA LYS A 298 14.33 13.21 -10.99
C LYS A 298 14.19 12.78 -9.53
N GLN A 299 14.71 13.59 -8.60
CA GLN A 299 14.73 13.27 -7.19
C GLN A 299 14.49 14.50 -6.31
N ILE A 300 13.90 14.26 -5.15
CA ILE A 300 13.66 15.23 -4.07
C ILE A 300 14.35 14.73 -2.79
N ASP A 301 15.14 15.58 -2.18
CA ASP A 301 15.83 15.29 -0.92
C ASP A 301 15.25 16.18 0.18
N ILE A 302 15.00 15.61 1.35
CA ILE A 302 14.56 16.36 2.54
C ILE A 302 15.45 16.05 3.73
N SER A 303 15.65 17.04 4.61
CA SER A 303 16.27 16.86 5.92
C SER A 303 15.19 17.05 6.99
N PHE A 304 14.82 15.97 7.65
CA PHE A 304 13.65 15.88 8.52
C PHE A 304 13.97 15.22 9.85
N MET A 305 13.39 15.73 10.94
CA MET A 305 13.58 15.27 12.31
C MET A 305 12.22 14.91 12.94
N SER A 306 12.20 13.89 13.78
CA SER A 306 11.07 13.58 14.67
C SER A 306 11.58 13.10 16.04
N THR A 307 10.87 13.44 17.11
CA THR A 307 11.08 12.84 18.45
C THR A 307 10.13 11.68 18.73
N THR A 308 9.25 11.35 17.79
CA THR A 308 8.26 10.27 17.94
C THR A 308 8.17 9.39 16.71
N PRO A 309 7.83 8.09 16.87
CA PRO A 309 7.72 7.18 15.75
C PRO A 309 6.63 7.63 14.78
N GLY A 310 6.86 7.42 13.49
CA GLY A 310 5.90 7.75 12.46
C GLY A 310 6.49 7.56 11.07
N TYR A 311 5.82 8.16 10.10
CA TYR A 311 6.20 8.11 8.70
C TYR A 311 6.23 9.52 8.10
N VAL A 312 7.16 9.76 7.20
CA VAL A 312 7.23 10.97 6.38
C VAL A 312 7.04 10.62 4.91
N GLY A 313 6.12 11.29 4.22
CA GLY A 313 5.88 11.12 2.79
C GLY A 313 6.02 12.43 2.02
N PHE A 314 6.25 12.34 0.71
CA PHE A 314 6.37 13.49 -0.20
C PHE A 314 5.36 13.39 -1.36
N ALA A 315 4.73 14.50 -1.70
CA ALA A 315 3.91 14.66 -2.90
C ALA A 315 4.04 16.06 -3.51
N CYS A 316 3.78 16.19 -4.80
CA CYS A 316 3.71 17.44 -5.53
C CYS A 316 2.60 17.40 -6.60
N ILE A 317 2.09 18.55 -7.00
CA ILE A 317 1.05 18.65 -8.05
C ILE A 317 1.66 19.18 -9.35
N VAL A 318 1.60 18.36 -10.39
CA VAL A 318 2.02 18.69 -11.76
C VAL A 318 0.81 19.14 -12.58
N ASN A 319 0.93 20.28 -13.25
CA ASN A 319 -0.07 20.82 -14.17
C ASN A 319 0.38 20.62 -15.62
N HIS A 320 -0.47 19.99 -16.42
CA HIS A 320 -0.25 19.80 -17.87
C HIS A 320 -1.57 19.85 -18.63
N ASN A 321 -1.68 20.70 -19.66
CA ASN A 321 -2.89 20.88 -20.48
C ASN A 321 -4.18 21.05 -19.66
N GLY A 322 -4.14 21.87 -18.61
CA GLY A 322 -5.29 22.11 -17.72
C GLY A 322 -5.61 20.98 -16.72
N THR A 323 -4.87 19.88 -16.76
CA THR A 323 -5.05 18.74 -15.84
C THR A 323 -4.04 18.80 -14.69
N ARG A 324 -4.50 18.51 -13.47
CA ARG A 324 -3.69 18.45 -12.25
C ARG A 324 -3.47 17.00 -11.85
N LYS A 325 -2.22 16.57 -11.68
CA LYS A 325 -1.87 15.19 -11.27
C LYS A 325 -0.90 15.23 -10.09
N ALA A 326 -1.10 14.33 -9.12
CA ALA A 326 -0.16 14.16 -8.02
C ALA A 326 1.01 13.27 -8.44
N VAL A 327 2.22 13.68 -8.08
CA VAL A 327 3.47 12.93 -8.23
C VAL A 327 4.14 12.89 -6.87
N GLY A 328 4.59 11.73 -6.42
CA GLY A 328 5.17 11.60 -5.09
C GLY A 328 5.91 10.29 -4.91
N GLY A 329 6.51 10.12 -3.74
CA GLY A 329 7.16 8.89 -3.33
C GLY A 329 6.48 8.26 -2.12
N GLY A 330 6.63 6.95 -1.94
CA GLY A 330 6.10 6.23 -0.78
C GLY A 330 6.69 6.74 0.54
N PRO A 331 5.99 6.54 1.67
CA PRO A 331 6.43 7.05 2.95
C PRO A 331 7.68 6.32 3.47
N PHE A 332 8.59 7.07 4.11
CA PHE A 332 9.70 6.53 4.89
C PHE A 332 9.32 6.50 6.37
N ALA A 333 9.68 5.42 7.08
CA ALA A 333 9.65 5.42 8.54
C ALA A 333 10.71 6.41 9.05
N VAL A 334 10.37 7.21 10.06
CA VAL A 334 11.31 8.16 10.67
C VAL A 334 11.99 7.58 11.91
N THR A 335 13.27 7.91 12.10
CA THR A 335 13.99 7.61 13.35
C THR A 335 13.59 8.63 14.43
N PRO A 336 13.03 8.20 15.57
CA PRO A 336 12.49 9.11 16.59
C PRO A 336 13.54 9.55 17.62
N ASP A 337 14.73 9.96 17.18
CA ASP A 337 15.86 10.30 18.04
C ASP A 337 16.03 11.81 18.26
N GLY A 338 15.21 12.64 17.59
CA GLY A 338 15.34 14.09 17.63
C GLY A 338 16.47 14.66 16.78
N GLU A 339 17.14 13.84 15.96
CA GLU A 339 18.18 14.27 15.03
C GLU A 339 17.62 14.47 13.61
N TYR A 340 18.33 15.26 12.81
CA TYR A 340 17.96 15.49 11.41
C TYR A 340 18.51 14.39 10.50
N HIS A 341 17.60 13.60 9.95
CA HIS A 341 17.90 12.54 8.99
C HIS A 341 17.54 12.97 7.57
N HIS A 342 18.20 12.37 6.57
CA HIS A 342 17.93 12.64 5.17
C HIS A 342 17.03 11.59 4.54
N TYR A 343 16.02 12.02 3.80
CA TYR A 343 15.11 11.15 3.06
C TYR A 343 15.10 11.54 1.59
N VAL A 344 15.19 10.53 0.72
CA VAL A 344 15.38 10.69 -0.72
C VAL A 344 14.22 10.06 -1.48
N TYR A 345 13.47 10.88 -2.21
CA TYR A 345 12.33 10.44 -3.02
C TYR A 345 12.70 10.46 -4.51
N ASP A 346 12.72 9.28 -5.13
CA ASP A 346 12.83 9.15 -6.59
C ASP A 346 11.45 9.37 -7.22
N ILE A 347 11.33 10.40 -8.05
CA ILE A 347 10.10 10.72 -8.79
C ILE A 347 10.29 10.58 -10.32
N SER A 348 11.41 9.99 -10.74
CA SER A 348 11.78 9.81 -12.15
C SER A 348 10.91 8.79 -12.88
N GLU A 349 10.37 7.81 -12.16
CA GLU A 349 9.55 6.71 -12.68
C GLU A 349 8.03 7.01 -12.66
N SER A 350 7.64 8.23 -12.28
CA SER A 350 6.24 8.66 -12.35
C SER A 350 5.73 8.64 -13.80
N LYS A 351 4.47 8.27 -14.03
CA LYS A 351 3.83 8.37 -15.36
C LYS A 351 3.51 9.82 -15.79
N TYR A 352 3.57 10.78 -14.87
CA TYR A 352 3.25 12.19 -15.12
C TYR A 352 4.51 13.06 -15.14
N ARG A 353 5.28 12.92 -16.23
CA ARG A 353 6.61 13.54 -16.40
C ARG A 353 6.63 14.81 -17.24
N VAL A 354 5.49 15.33 -17.67
CA VAL A 354 5.42 16.54 -18.50
C VAL A 354 4.59 17.58 -17.76
N GLY A 355 5.08 18.82 -17.70
CA GLY A 355 4.36 19.96 -17.13
C GLY A 355 5.07 20.68 -15.99
N THR A 356 4.31 21.52 -15.28
CA THR A 356 4.84 22.42 -14.25
C THR A 356 4.39 21.97 -12.86
N VAL A 357 5.33 21.75 -11.96
CA VAL A 357 5.05 21.56 -10.53
C VAL A 357 4.56 22.88 -9.96
N SER A 358 3.35 22.86 -9.40
CA SER A 358 2.69 24.04 -8.84
C SER A 358 2.72 24.10 -7.31
N ASN A 359 2.92 22.97 -6.64
CA ASN A 359 3.12 22.88 -5.21
C ASN A 359 3.83 21.57 -4.82
N TRP A 360 4.30 21.51 -3.57
CA TRP A 360 4.74 20.27 -2.92
C TRP A 360 4.28 20.20 -1.46
N GLU A 361 4.19 18.99 -0.92
CA GLU A 361 3.85 18.66 0.46
C GLU A 361 4.78 17.56 1.00
N ILE A 362 5.25 17.74 2.24
CA ILE A 362 5.91 16.72 3.07
C ILE A 362 5.00 16.46 4.28
N ARG A 363 4.46 15.25 4.39
CA ARG A 363 3.48 14.89 5.42
C ARG A 363 4.06 13.91 6.43
N PHE A 364 3.94 14.25 7.71
CA PHE A 364 4.17 13.36 8.83
C PHE A 364 2.86 12.69 9.29
N THR A 365 2.91 11.39 9.57
CA THR A 365 1.81 10.63 10.19
C THR A 365 2.37 9.68 11.24
N GLY A 366 1.98 9.84 12.49
CA GLY A 366 2.56 9.08 13.61
C GLY A 366 2.04 9.50 14.98
N ASP A 367 2.84 9.25 16.01
CA ASP A 367 2.50 9.57 17.39
C ASP A 367 2.73 11.09 17.67
N PRO A 368 1.93 11.75 18.53
CA PRO A 368 2.10 13.17 18.86
C PRO A 368 3.50 13.48 19.42
N GLY A 369 4.13 14.57 18.96
CA GLY A 369 5.54 14.84 19.28
C GLY A 369 6.08 16.14 18.71
N LYS A 370 7.41 16.23 18.57
CA LYS A 370 8.09 17.32 17.86
C LYS A 370 8.58 16.82 16.51
N ILE A 371 8.44 17.64 15.48
CA ILE A 371 8.96 17.38 14.14
C ILE A 371 9.66 18.62 13.59
N GLY A 372 10.55 18.45 12.63
CA GLY A 372 11.28 19.55 12.02
C GLY A 372 11.65 19.32 10.56
N LEU A 373 11.58 20.37 9.75
CA LEU A 373 12.11 20.41 8.39
C LEU A 373 13.27 21.41 8.30
N LYS A 374 14.46 20.94 7.92
CA LYS A 374 15.68 21.75 7.81
C LYS A 374 16.07 22.08 6.38
N ALA A 375 15.77 21.20 5.44
CA ALA A 375 16.04 21.42 4.03
C ALA A 375 15.10 20.63 3.12
N ILE A 376 14.89 21.17 1.92
CA ILE A 376 14.36 20.45 0.76
C ILE A 376 15.18 20.86 -0.47
N SER A 377 15.62 19.90 -1.28
CA SER A 377 16.32 20.16 -2.53
C SER A 377 15.83 19.21 -3.64
N THR A 378 16.06 19.59 -4.90
CA THR A 378 15.79 18.71 -6.04
C THR A 378 17.02 18.57 -6.92
N THR A 379 17.09 17.46 -7.64
CA THR A 379 18.19 17.16 -8.56
C THR A 379 17.67 16.49 -9.83
N GLY A 380 18.40 16.72 -10.93
CA GLY A 380 18.17 16.08 -12.24
C GLY A 380 18.80 14.68 -12.36
N VAL A 381 19.44 14.19 -11.30
CA VAL A 381 20.13 12.90 -11.26
C VAL A 381 19.69 12.11 -10.03
N ASN A 382 19.30 10.84 -10.21
CA ASN A 382 19.02 9.96 -9.07
C ASN A 382 20.33 9.62 -8.36
N ASN A 383 20.41 9.94 -7.08
CA ASN A 383 21.58 9.77 -6.25
C ASN A 383 21.18 9.28 -4.86
N ARG A 384 21.74 8.14 -4.43
CA ARG A 384 21.53 7.58 -3.09
C ARG A 384 22.26 8.37 -2.02
N ILE A 385 23.21 9.21 -2.38
CA ILE A 385 23.82 10.17 -1.47
C ILE A 385 22.85 11.36 -1.34
N PRO A 386 22.24 11.56 -0.16
CA PRO A 386 21.33 12.68 0.03
C PRO A 386 22.09 14.00 -0.05
N ASP A 387 21.55 14.92 -0.83
CA ASP A 387 22.01 16.29 -0.94
C ASP A 387 23.52 16.39 -1.28
N ALA A 388 23.99 15.52 -2.17
CA ALA A 388 25.41 15.29 -2.43
C ALA A 388 26.21 16.55 -2.84
N THR A 389 25.54 17.58 -3.34
CA THR A 389 26.15 18.88 -3.68
C THR A 389 26.72 19.64 -2.47
N THR A 390 26.38 19.23 -1.23
CA THR A 390 26.87 19.89 0.00
C THR A 390 27.92 19.11 0.76
N LEU A 391 28.30 17.93 0.28
CA LEU A 391 29.41 17.19 0.88
C LEU A 391 30.69 18.02 0.79
N VAL A 392 31.35 18.22 1.94
CA VAL A 392 32.67 18.84 2.01
C VAL A 392 33.76 17.81 2.30
N ALA A 393 35.01 18.13 1.95
CA ALA A 393 36.13 17.22 2.15
C ALA A 393 36.28 16.82 3.63
N GLY A 394 36.41 15.52 3.89
CA GLY A 394 36.46 14.92 5.23
C GLY A 394 35.08 14.66 5.86
N GLU A 395 33.98 15.20 5.31
CA GLU A 395 32.63 14.93 5.80
C GLU A 395 32.23 13.48 5.49
N THR A 396 31.62 12.82 6.48
CA THR A 396 30.99 11.51 6.32
C THR A 396 29.47 11.66 6.44
N ARG A 397 28.73 11.08 5.49
CA ARG A 397 27.27 11.16 5.44
C ARG A 397 26.67 9.77 5.24
N GLU A 398 25.55 9.50 5.89
CA GLU A 398 24.77 8.29 5.65
C GLU A 398 24.04 8.37 4.30
N LEU A 399 23.95 7.25 3.59
CA LEU A 399 23.25 7.17 2.31
C LEU A 399 21.82 6.64 2.49
N ALA A 400 20.94 7.01 1.57
CA ALA A 400 19.64 6.37 1.43
C ALA A 400 19.83 4.86 1.23
N LEU A 401 19.16 4.05 2.08
CA LEU A 401 19.22 2.58 2.16
C LEU A 401 19.57 1.91 0.82
N LEU A 402 20.83 1.50 0.69
CA LEU A 402 21.24 0.56 -0.34
C LEU A 402 20.78 -0.83 0.08
N MET A 403 20.21 -1.57 -0.86
CA MET A 403 19.77 -2.94 -0.57
C MET A 403 20.98 -3.88 -0.47
N PRO A 404 20.96 -4.91 0.39
CA PRO A 404 21.99 -5.95 0.41
C PRO A 404 22.09 -6.68 -0.93
N ARG A 405 23.31 -7.09 -1.34
CA ARG A 405 23.60 -7.77 -2.62
C ARG A 405 23.14 -7.02 -3.88
N ALA A 406 22.93 -5.72 -3.81
CA ALA A 406 22.55 -4.90 -4.95
C ALA A 406 23.77 -4.57 -5.81
N LYS A 407 23.60 -4.58 -7.14
CA LYS A 407 24.61 -4.01 -8.03
C LYS A 407 24.45 -2.50 -8.06
N CYS A 408 25.55 -1.82 -7.80
CA CYS A 408 25.62 -0.38 -7.69
C CYS A 408 26.74 0.17 -8.56
N VAL A 409 26.61 1.43 -8.93
CA VAL A 409 27.68 2.21 -9.53
C VAL A 409 27.87 3.48 -8.71
N MET A 410 29.12 3.83 -8.47
CA MET A 410 29.54 5.12 -7.95
C MET A 410 30.28 5.85 -9.05
N PHE A 411 29.88 7.07 -9.38
CA PHE A 411 30.52 7.90 -10.41
C PHE A 411 30.50 9.37 -9.99
N TRP A 412 31.18 10.21 -10.77
CA TRP A 412 31.17 11.65 -10.54
C TRP A 412 30.30 12.35 -11.57
N GLU A 413 29.36 13.18 -11.10
CA GLU A 413 28.54 14.03 -11.97
C GLU A 413 29.14 15.43 -11.98
N GLY A 414 29.57 15.91 -13.16
CA GLY A 414 30.18 17.22 -13.35
C GLY A 414 31.48 17.17 -14.16
N GLY A 415 32.39 18.12 -13.90
CA GLY A 415 33.66 18.29 -14.61
C GLY A 415 34.77 17.37 -14.07
N ALA A 416 35.84 17.93 -13.53
CA ALA A 416 36.93 17.15 -12.94
C ALA A 416 36.46 16.34 -11.72
N SER A 417 36.57 15.02 -11.77
CA SER A 417 36.14 14.14 -10.67
C SER A 417 37.05 14.23 -9.45
N GLY A 418 36.44 14.47 -8.27
CA GLY A 418 37.09 14.33 -6.97
C GLY A 418 37.22 12.86 -6.54
N SER A 419 37.37 12.62 -5.23
CA SER A 419 37.46 11.25 -4.69
C SER A 419 36.58 11.06 -3.47
N ALA A 420 35.99 9.87 -3.33
CA ALA A 420 35.10 9.54 -2.23
C ALA A 420 35.12 8.04 -1.92
N THR A 421 34.81 7.70 -0.66
CA THR A 421 34.86 6.32 -0.14
C THR A 421 33.51 5.93 0.46
N LEU A 422 33.01 4.75 0.10
CA LEU A 422 31.86 4.11 0.73
C LEU A 422 32.32 3.07 1.75
N ARG A 423 31.64 3.03 2.90
CA ARG A 423 31.78 1.99 3.93
C ARG A 423 30.42 1.40 4.26
N PHE A 424 30.41 0.12 4.59
CA PHE A 424 29.20 -0.67 4.82
C PHE A 424 29.21 -1.23 6.24
N TYR A 425 28.05 -1.26 6.89
CA TYR A 425 27.90 -1.66 8.29
C TYR A 425 26.84 -2.76 8.45
N ASP A 426 27.08 -3.66 9.40
CA ASP A 426 26.17 -4.76 9.73
C ASP A 426 25.08 -4.36 10.75
N HIS A 427 24.28 -5.33 11.19
CA HIS A 427 23.23 -5.14 12.20
C HIS A 427 23.73 -4.72 13.58
N ASN A 428 25.02 -4.88 13.87
CA ASN A 428 25.67 -4.38 15.08
C ASN A 428 26.33 -3.00 14.86
N MET A 429 26.10 -2.38 13.69
CA MET A 429 26.74 -1.14 13.26
C MET A 429 28.27 -1.24 13.22
N GLN A 430 28.81 -2.44 13.01
CA GLN A 430 30.25 -2.64 12.79
C GLN A 430 30.57 -2.61 11.30
N GLU A 431 31.69 -1.98 10.93
CA GLU A 431 32.13 -1.93 9.52
C GLU A 431 32.42 -3.34 9.00
N ILE A 432 31.85 -3.67 7.84
CA ILE A 432 32.05 -4.95 7.17
C ILE A 432 33.42 -4.92 6.47
N GLY A 433 34.42 -5.50 7.12
CA GLY A 433 35.81 -5.47 6.64
C GLY A 433 35.98 -5.96 5.20
N GLY A 434 36.87 -5.29 4.45
CA GLY A 434 37.22 -5.66 3.07
C GLY A 434 36.18 -5.28 2.00
N THR A 435 35.11 -4.58 2.37
CA THR A 435 34.01 -4.25 1.44
C THR A 435 33.97 -2.77 1.01
N ALA A 436 34.83 -1.91 1.56
CA ALA A 436 34.85 -0.49 1.22
C ALA A 436 35.08 -0.25 -0.29
N VAL A 437 34.38 0.74 -0.85
CA VAL A 437 34.46 1.09 -2.27
C VAL A 437 35.06 2.49 -2.41
N ASN A 438 36.10 2.63 -3.23
CA ASN A 438 36.80 3.91 -3.41
C ASN A 438 36.65 4.38 -4.86
N LEU A 439 36.12 5.58 -5.05
CA LEU A 439 36.22 6.32 -6.30
C LEU A 439 37.43 7.24 -6.22
N ALA A 440 38.48 6.95 -7.01
CA ALA A 440 39.70 7.75 -7.04
C ALA A 440 39.53 9.04 -7.86
N ALA A 441 40.33 10.06 -7.56
CA ALA A 441 40.35 11.28 -8.36
C ALA A 441 40.78 10.98 -9.80
N GLY A 442 40.04 11.52 -10.78
CA GLY A 442 40.20 11.24 -12.21
C GLY A 442 39.51 9.95 -12.69
N GLN A 443 38.96 9.13 -11.79
CA GLN A 443 38.24 7.92 -12.15
C GLN A 443 36.78 8.26 -12.51
N LYS A 444 36.33 7.79 -13.68
CA LYS A 444 34.96 8.07 -14.16
C LYS A 444 33.88 7.41 -13.29
N GLN A 445 34.03 6.11 -13.02
CA GLN A 445 33.09 5.33 -12.24
C GLN A 445 33.73 4.09 -11.61
N VAL A 446 33.05 3.51 -10.63
CA VAL A 446 33.32 2.23 -9.96
C VAL A 446 32.02 1.46 -9.86
N GLU A 447 31.97 0.24 -10.38
CA GLU A 447 30.87 -0.69 -10.15
C GLU A 447 31.18 -1.60 -8.97
N PHE A 448 30.17 -1.92 -8.16
CA PHE A 448 30.33 -2.76 -6.98
C PHE A 448 29.04 -3.50 -6.65
N THR A 449 29.16 -4.52 -5.79
CA THR A 449 28.00 -5.21 -5.20
C THR A 449 28.01 -4.97 -3.70
N THR A 450 26.88 -4.56 -3.14
CA THR A 450 26.78 -4.31 -1.70
C THR A 450 26.89 -5.62 -0.90
N PRO A 451 27.42 -5.58 0.33
CA PRO A 451 27.55 -6.78 1.16
C PRO A 451 26.20 -7.42 1.50
N GLU A 452 26.20 -8.73 1.75
CA GLU A 452 25.00 -9.48 2.16
C GLU A 452 24.46 -9.04 3.52
N MET A 453 25.35 -8.70 4.46
CA MET A 453 24.98 -8.30 5.82
C MET A 453 24.71 -6.80 5.96
N LEU A 454 24.60 -6.07 4.84
CA LEU A 454 24.43 -4.63 4.83
C LEU A 454 23.16 -4.20 5.58
N ILE A 455 23.31 -3.31 6.57
CA ILE A 455 22.21 -2.60 7.24
C ILE A 455 22.34 -1.09 7.06
N ASN A 456 23.57 -0.54 7.02
CA ASN A 456 23.81 0.88 6.79
C ASN A 456 25.03 1.15 5.90
N THR A 457 25.06 2.28 5.20
CA THR A 457 26.18 2.72 4.36
C THR A 457 26.53 4.17 4.67
N THR A 458 27.82 4.49 4.72
CA THR A 458 28.32 5.87 4.77
C THR A 458 29.17 6.19 3.54
N VAL A 459 29.17 7.46 3.15
CA VAL A 459 30.09 8.03 2.15
C VAL A 459 30.95 9.09 2.82
N THR A 460 32.25 9.04 2.59
CA THR A 460 33.18 10.10 2.96
C THR A 460 33.70 10.75 1.69
N LEU A 461 33.56 12.08 1.57
CA LEU A 461 34.20 12.82 0.49
C LEU A 461 35.67 13.04 0.86
N ASN A 462 36.60 12.45 0.12
CA ASN A 462 38.03 12.55 0.43
C ASN A 462 38.65 13.82 -0.18
N THR A 463 38.40 14.07 -1.47
CA THR A 463 38.84 15.29 -2.16
C THR A 463 37.71 15.85 -3.02
N PRO A 464 37.53 17.19 -3.05
CA PRO A 464 36.50 17.80 -3.87
C PRO A 464 36.82 17.68 -5.36
N GLY A 465 35.81 17.87 -6.20
CA GLY A 465 35.90 17.97 -7.65
C GLY A 465 34.80 18.89 -8.17
N ASP A 466 34.70 19.03 -9.49
CA ASP A 466 33.65 19.84 -10.11
C ASP A 466 32.34 19.04 -10.13
N GLY A 467 31.38 19.43 -9.28
CA GLY A 467 30.08 18.76 -9.16
C GLY A 467 29.99 17.88 -7.92
N MET A 468 29.51 16.64 -8.04
CA MET A 468 29.20 15.79 -6.88
C MET A 468 29.43 14.29 -7.13
N PRO A 469 29.74 13.50 -6.08
CA PRO A 469 29.69 12.05 -6.18
C PRO A 469 28.23 11.57 -6.28
N VAL A 470 28.02 10.56 -7.12
CA VAL A 470 26.72 9.92 -7.33
C VAL A 470 26.84 8.44 -7.07
N VAL A 471 25.94 7.91 -6.24
CA VAL A 471 25.75 6.47 -6.03
C VAL A 471 24.39 6.08 -6.57
N ARG A 472 24.36 5.18 -7.55
CA ARG A 472 23.12 4.62 -8.10
C ARG A 472 23.06 3.12 -7.83
N GLN A 473 21.92 2.70 -7.30
CA GLN A 473 21.54 1.29 -7.30
C GLN A 473 21.00 0.96 -8.70
N LEU A 474 21.68 0.08 -9.43
CA LEU A 474 21.30 -0.29 -10.80
C LEU A 474 20.17 -1.32 -10.79
N PHE A 475 20.30 -2.33 -9.93
CA PHE A 475 19.23 -3.29 -9.67
C PHE A 475 19.43 -3.97 -8.32
N TYR A 476 18.31 -4.37 -7.72
CA TYR A 476 18.29 -5.26 -6.57
C TYR A 476 18.17 -6.69 -7.08
N GLN A 477 19.14 -7.53 -6.76
CA GLN A 477 19.05 -8.96 -7.00
C GLN A 477 18.30 -9.57 -5.81
N LYS A 478 17.01 -9.89 -5.97
CA LYS A 478 16.30 -10.69 -4.97
C LYS A 478 17.13 -11.96 -4.70
N PRO A 479 17.37 -12.33 -3.43
CA PRO A 479 17.79 -13.70 -3.13
C PRO A 479 16.79 -14.62 -3.82
N TYR A 480 17.28 -15.59 -4.60
CA TYR A 480 16.48 -16.57 -5.35
C TYR A 480 15.85 -16.12 -6.68
N SER A 481 15.95 -14.86 -7.13
CA SER A 481 15.70 -14.57 -8.55
C SER A 481 16.98 -14.87 -9.34
N SER A 482 16.84 -15.57 -10.47
CA SER A 482 17.94 -15.82 -11.40
C SER A 482 18.38 -14.50 -12.05
N ALA A 483 19.17 -13.73 -11.31
CA ALA A 483 20.17 -12.69 -11.58
C ALA A 483 20.22 -11.86 -12.89
N ALA A 484 19.52 -12.17 -13.98
CA ALA A 484 19.82 -11.59 -15.30
C ALA A 484 18.60 -11.36 -16.22
N LEU A 485 17.38 -11.56 -15.73
CA LEU A 485 16.21 -11.66 -16.60
C LEU A 485 15.12 -10.66 -16.22
N GLN A 486 14.91 -9.69 -17.10
CA GLN A 486 13.84 -8.70 -17.04
C GLN A 486 13.22 -8.58 -18.43
N TRP A 487 11.98 -8.12 -18.48
CA TRP A 487 11.35 -7.71 -19.74
C TRP A 487 12.23 -6.65 -20.43
N ARG A 488 12.51 -6.82 -21.73
CA ARG A 488 13.16 -5.78 -22.53
C ARG A 488 12.16 -4.70 -22.93
N GLY A 489 10.90 -5.09 -23.08
CA GLY A 489 9.79 -4.20 -23.40
C GLY A 489 9.42 -3.26 -22.26
N LYS A 490 8.81 -2.14 -22.63
CA LYS A 490 8.17 -1.22 -21.70
C LYS A 490 6.67 -1.54 -21.63
N TRP A 491 6.03 -1.21 -20.51
CA TRP A 491 4.57 -1.17 -20.49
C TRP A 491 4.08 -0.15 -21.51
N ILE A 492 3.22 -0.57 -22.42
CA ILE A 492 2.57 0.30 -23.39
C ILE A 492 1.05 0.28 -23.25
N TRP A 493 0.41 1.37 -23.64
CA TRP A 493 -1.04 1.49 -23.71
C TRP A 493 -1.46 2.43 -24.85
N PHE A 494 -2.76 2.74 -24.98
CA PHE A 494 -3.23 3.71 -26.00
C PHE A 494 -3.26 5.16 -25.50
N ARG A 495 -3.14 5.40 -24.18
CA ARG A 495 -3.06 6.73 -23.55
C ARG A 495 -2.37 6.68 -22.19
N LEU A 496 -1.90 7.84 -21.68
CA LEU A 496 -1.22 7.96 -20.37
C LEU A 496 -2.18 7.90 -19.16
N GLU A 497 -3.48 8.04 -19.43
CA GLU A 497 -4.54 7.95 -18.42
C GLU A 497 -4.94 6.51 -18.17
N GLU A 498 -5.57 6.28 -17.00
CA GLU A 498 -6.19 4.99 -16.69
C GLU A 498 -7.18 4.56 -17.79
N GLY A 499 -7.23 3.25 -18.03
CA GLY A 499 -8.15 2.64 -18.98
C GLY A 499 -9.61 2.78 -18.51
N PRO A 500 -10.58 2.70 -19.43
CA PRO A 500 -11.97 2.46 -19.04
C PRO A 500 -12.11 1.06 -18.44
N ASP A 501 -13.02 0.87 -17.48
CA ASP A 501 -13.37 -0.45 -16.96
C ASP A 501 -14.00 -1.31 -18.08
N PHE A 502 -13.74 -2.63 -18.05
CA PHE A 502 -14.26 -3.61 -19.02
C PHE A 502 -14.00 -3.26 -20.50
N TYR A 503 -12.77 -2.91 -20.83
CA TYR A 503 -12.40 -2.36 -22.12
C TYR A 503 -11.32 -3.18 -22.84
N SER A 504 -11.44 -3.33 -24.17
CA SER A 504 -10.44 -4.03 -24.98
C SER A 504 -9.69 -3.08 -25.90
N VAL A 505 -8.38 -3.30 -26.05
CA VAL A 505 -7.51 -2.56 -26.98
C VAL A 505 -6.69 -3.56 -27.79
N TRP A 506 -6.58 -3.30 -29.09
CA TRP A 506 -5.74 -4.09 -29.98
C TRP A 506 -4.41 -3.40 -30.21
N PHE A 507 -3.33 -4.15 -30.14
CA PHE A 507 -1.97 -3.71 -30.45
C PHE A 507 -1.41 -4.47 -31.64
N ARG A 508 -0.59 -3.81 -32.45
CA ARG A 508 0.07 -4.39 -33.62
C ARG A 508 1.56 -4.03 -33.69
N LYS A 509 2.34 -5.02 -34.10
CA LYS A 509 3.70 -4.87 -34.61
C LYS A 509 3.84 -5.58 -35.96
N VAL A 510 4.46 -4.91 -36.93
CA VAL A 510 4.82 -5.50 -38.23
C VAL A 510 6.32 -5.78 -38.26
N ILE A 511 6.72 -6.93 -38.80
CA ILE A 511 8.10 -7.37 -38.92
C ILE A 511 8.33 -7.84 -40.36
N GLU A 512 9.38 -7.33 -41.00
CA GLU A 512 9.84 -7.80 -42.30
C GLU A 512 11.05 -8.73 -42.11
N LEU A 513 10.98 -9.95 -42.67
CA LEU A 513 12.06 -10.94 -42.60
C LEU A 513 12.60 -11.24 -44.01
N ASP A 514 13.91 -11.25 -44.16
CA ASP A 514 14.63 -11.59 -45.41
C ASP A 514 14.70 -13.11 -45.68
N GLU A 515 14.52 -13.92 -44.64
CA GLU A 515 14.44 -15.39 -44.67
C GLU A 515 13.44 -15.92 -43.63
N ALA A 516 13.12 -17.22 -43.69
CA ALA A 516 12.35 -17.87 -42.63
C ALA A 516 13.26 -18.08 -41.41
N PRO A 517 12.77 -17.93 -40.17
CA PRO A 517 13.62 -18.06 -38.99
C PRO A 517 13.99 -19.51 -38.69
N GLU A 518 15.17 -19.72 -38.12
CA GLU A 518 15.57 -21.02 -37.54
C GLU A 518 14.82 -21.30 -36.23
N PHE A 519 14.52 -20.23 -35.49
CA PHE A 519 13.77 -20.28 -34.24
C PHE A 519 13.14 -18.92 -33.96
N ALA A 520 11.92 -18.88 -33.44
CA ALA A 520 11.34 -17.65 -32.94
C ALA A 520 10.39 -17.89 -31.76
N ALA A 521 10.37 -16.96 -30.82
CA ALA A 521 9.49 -17.00 -29.66
C ALA A 521 8.97 -15.60 -29.29
N ILE A 522 7.78 -15.57 -28.70
CA ILE A 522 7.18 -14.37 -28.12
C ILE A 522 6.78 -14.64 -26.67
N ALA A 523 7.12 -13.71 -25.79
CA ALA A 523 6.64 -13.62 -24.42
C ALA A 523 5.68 -12.42 -24.30
N VAL A 524 4.54 -12.59 -23.63
CA VAL A 524 3.49 -11.56 -23.51
C VAL A 524 2.90 -11.55 -22.11
N GLU A 525 2.63 -10.35 -21.58
CA GLU A 525 1.86 -10.13 -20.36
C GLU A 525 1.00 -8.86 -20.50
N ALA A 526 -0.14 -8.83 -19.81
CA ALA A 526 -1.04 -7.68 -19.74
C ALA A 526 -1.57 -7.53 -18.31
N ASP A 527 -2.17 -6.38 -18.00
CA ASP A 527 -2.74 -6.12 -16.67
C ASP A 527 -3.81 -7.16 -16.30
N ASP A 528 -4.79 -7.39 -17.16
CA ASP A 528 -5.76 -8.46 -16.97
C ASP A 528 -5.52 -9.59 -17.97
N ARG A 529 -6.02 -9.48 -19.20
CA ARG A 529 -6.00 -10.60 -20.16
C ARG A 529 -5.41 -10.20 -21.49
N ALA A 530 -4.49 -11.01 -22.03
CA ALA A 530 -3.95 -10.84 -23.38
C ALA A 530 -4.32 -12.04 -24.27
N TYR A 531 -4.57 -11.77 -25.55
CA TYR A 531 -4.81 -12.78 -26.59
C TYR A 531 -3.84 -12.52 -27.73
N THR A 532 -2.93 -13.46 -27.98
CA THR A 532 -1.80 -13.27 -28.90
C THR A 532 -2.04 -13.98 -30.22
N TYR A 533 -1.87 -13.25 -31.32
CA TYR A 533 -2.00 -13.75 -32.69
C TYR A 533 -0.76 -13.40 -33.50
N VAL A 534 -0.29 -14.33 -34.33
CA VAL A 534 0.81 -14.12 -35.28
C VAL A 534 0.35 -14.55 -36.66
N ASN A 535 0.43 -13.66 -37.64
CA ASN A 535 -0.09 -13.87 -39.00
C ASN A 535 -1.55 -14.38 -39.01
N GLY A 536 -2.37 -13.90 -38.08
CA GLY A 536 -3.77 -14.31 -37.91
C GLY A 536 -3.98 -15.64 -37.15
N ARG A 537 -2.92 -16.41 -36.88
CA ARG A 537 -2.99 -17.65 -36.09
C ARG A 537 -2.98 -17.33 -34.60
N PHE A 538 -3.95 -17.85 -33.86
CA PHE A 538 -4.00 -17.73 -32.41
C PHE A 538 -2.88 -18.57 -31.76
N MET A 539 -2.06 -17.93 -30.92
CA MET A 539 -0.95 -18.57 -30.22
C MET A 539 -1.32 -18.96 -28.79
N GLY A 540 -2.11 -18.13 -28.11
CA GLY A 540 -2.55 -18.39 -26.74
C GLY A 540 -3.08 -17.15 -26.03
N LYS A 541 -3.48 -17.36 -24.76
CA LYS A 541 -4.01 -16.31 -23.88
C LYS A 541 -3.27 -16.25 -22.54
N THR A 542 -3.19 -15.06 -21.97
CA THR A 542 -2.79 -14.85 -20.56
C THR A 542 -4.02 -14.50 -19.72
N PRO A 543 -4.20 -15.11 -18.53
CA PRO A 543 -5.43 -14.97 -17.75
C PRO A 543 -5.44 -13.79 -16.76
N ALA A 544 -4.27 -13.30 -16.33
CA ALA A 544 -4.10 -12.23 -15.36
C ALA A 544 -2.67 -11.67 -15.45
N TRP A 545 -2.43 -10.45 -14.97
CA TRP A 545 -1.08 -10.02 -14.59
C TRP A 545 -0.48 -11.03 -13.59
N LYS A 546 0.84 -11.21 -13.64
CA LYS A 546 1.66 -12.26 -13.00
C LYS A 546 1.73 -13.61 -13.71
N ILE A 547 0.91 -13.85 -14.73
CA ILE A 547 0.91 -15.13 -15.47
C ILE A 547 1.24 -14.86 -16.95
N PRO A 548 2.53 -14.67 -17.29
CA PRO A 548 2.96 -14.38 -18.64
C PRO A 548 2.80 -15.62 -19.54
N GLY A 549 2.48 -15.37 -20.80
CA GLY A 549 2.45 -16.38 -21.84
C GLY A 549 3.76 -16.40 -22.62
N ARG A 550 4.27 -17.60 -22.95
CA ARG A 550 5.37 -17.78 -23.90
C ARG A 550 4.94 -18.72 -25.00
N TYR A 551 5.15 -18.32 -26.25
CA TYR A 551 4.76 -19.10 -27.42
C TYR A 551 5.92 -19.18 -28.40
N GLU A 552 6.24 -20.39 -28.85
CA GLU A 552 7.12 -20.57 -30.00
C GLU A 552 6.33 -20.23 -31.27
N ILE A 553 6.91 -19.40 -32.13
CA ILE A 553 6.28 -18.86 -33.35
C ILE A 553 7.10 -19.15 -34.61
N THR A 554 8.12 -20.01 -34.51
CA THR A 554 9.02 -20.42 -35.62
C THR A 554 8.22 -20.80 -36.87
N ASP A 555 7.30 -21.75 -36.76
CA ASP A 555 6.52 -22.29 -37.88
C ASP A 555 5.41 -21.35 -38.39
N VAL A 556 5.21 -20.21 -37.74
CA VAL A 556 4.16 -19.24 -38.08
C VAL A 556 4.74 -18.03 -38.81
N LEU A 557 6.02 -17.73 -38.57
CA LEU A 557 6.75 -16.68 -39.27
C LEU A 557 7.20 -17.16 -40.65
N LYS A 558 7.26 -16.21 -41.59
CA LYS A 558 7.65 -16.46 -42.99
C LYS A 558 8.61 -15.38 -43.49
N LYS A 559 9.32 -15.67 -44.57
CA LYS A 559 10.00 -14.64 -45.35
C LYS A 559 9.00 -13.57 -45.83
N GLY A 560 9.37 -12.30 -45.72
CA GLY A 560 8.55 -11.12 -46.02
C GLY A 560 7.81 -10.59 -44.79
N ARG A 561 6.62 -10.02 -45.04
CA ARG A 561 5.79 -9.35 -44.02
C ARG A 561 5.17 -10.34 -43.04
N ASN A 562 5.36 -10.07 -41.76
CA ASN A 562 4.73 -10.75 -40.63
C ASN A 562 4.03 -9.75 -39.73
N GLU A 563 2.90 -10.16 -39.15
CA GLU A 563 2.06 -9.31 -38.31
C GLU A 563 1.79 -9.97 -36.97
N ILE A 564 2.10 -9.28 -35.89
CA ILE A 564 1.82 -9.69 -34.52
C ILE A 564 0.72 -8.79 -33.99
N CYS A 565 -0.40 -9.40 -33.61
CA CYS A 565 -1.56 -8.71 -33.06
C CYS A 565 -1.83 -9.22 -31.65
N ILE A 566 -1.99 -8.32 -30.69
CA ILE A 566 -2.31 -8.67 -29.31
C ILE A 566 -3.54 -7.89 -28.88
N ARG A 567 -4.60 -8.59 -28.50
CA ARG A 567 -5.75 -7.96 -27.84
C ARG A 567 -5.53 -8.00 -26.33
N VAL A 568 -5.58 -6.84 -25.70
CA VAL A 568 -5.66 -6.73 -24.24
C VAL A 568 -7.09 -6.44 -23.85
N HIS A 569 -7.64 -7.23 -22.93
CA HIS A 569 -8.93 -6.97 -22.29
C HIS A 569 -8.68 -6.62 -20.83
N ASN A 570 -9.29 -5.54 -20.39
CA ASN A 570 -9.03 -4.89 -19.13
C ASN A 570 -10.32 -4.81 -18.31
N ASP A 571 -10.32 -5.37 -17.12
CA ASP A 571 -11.47 -5.47 -16.23
C ASP A 571 -11.66 -4.20 -15.40
N ASN A 572 -10.57 -3.52 -15.03
CA ASN A 572 -10.59 -2.34 -14.16
C ASN A 572 -9.90 -1.12 -14.81
N LYS A 573 -9.43 -0.14 -14.02
CA LYS A 573 -8.81 1.11 -14.50
C LYS A 573 -7.31 1.00 -14.80
N GLN A 574 -6.59 0.13 -14.11
CA GLN A 574 -5.16 -0.13 -14.36
C GLN A 574 -5.05 -0.86 -15.70
N SER A 575 -4.04 -0.59 -16.52
CA SER A 575 -4.00 -1.16 -17.88
C SER A 575 -2.61 -1.08 -18.51
N GLY A 576 -2.25 -2.10 -19.26
CA GLY A 576 -0.97 -2.14 -19.97
C GLY A 576 -0.76 -3.43 -20.75
N LEU A 577 0.15 -3.37 -21.72
CA LEU A 577 0.73 -4.51 -22.44
C LEU A 577 2.26 -4.47 -22.33
N VAL A 578 2.89 -5.62 -22.11
CA VAL A 578 4.33 -5.81 -22.29
C VAL A 578 4.59 -7.09 -23.08
N ALA A 579 5.53 -7.04 -24.03
CA ALA A 579 5.93 -8.20 -24.80
C ALA A 579 7.39 -8.11 -25.25
N ASP A 580 8.04 -9.28 -25.31
CA ASP A 580 9.37 -9.49 -25.87
C ASP A 580 9.26 -10.52 -27.01
N ILE A 581 9.89 -10.25 -28.15
CA ILE A 581 9.92 -11.13 -29.32
C ILE A 581 11.38 -11.37 -29.71
N TYR A 582 11.71 -12.62 -29.96
CA TYR A 582 13.03 -13.04 -30.44
C TYR A 582 12.91 -13.86 -31.71
N VAL A 583 13.77 -13.58 -32.68
CA VAL A 583 13.86 -14.29 -33.95
C VAL A 583 15.33 -14.59 -34.25
N LYS A 584 15.67 -15.88 -34.34
CA LYS A 584 16.97 -16.36 -34.80
C LYS A 584 16.91 -16.60 -36.30
N LYS A 585 17.84 -15.99 -37.02
CA LYS A 585 18.09 -16.14 -38.45
C LYS A 585 19.38 -16.94 -38.67
N THR A 586 19.66 -17.36 -39.90
CA THR A 586 20.89 -18.10 -40.25
C THR A 586 22.13 -17.32 -39.78
N ASP A 587 22.24 -16.05 -40.23
CA ASP A 587 23.40 -15.19 -39.97
C ASP A 587 23.11 -14.02 -39.01
N GLY A 588 22.11 -14.12 -38.14
CA GLY A 588 21.80 -13.04 -37.19
C GLY A 588 20.67 -13.31 -36.21
N GLU A 589 20.35 -12.31 -35.40
CA GLU A 589 19.29 -12.34 -34.40
C GLU A 589 18.53 -11.02 -34.40
N ILE A 590 17.22 -11.09 -34.16
CA ILE A 590 16.35 -9.92 -34.05
C ILE A 590 15.66 -9.97 -32.69
N PHE A 591 15.78 -8.88 -31.93
CA PHE A 591 15.01 -8.64 -30.71
C PHE A 591 14.05 -7.49 -30.96
N LEU A 592 12.78 -7.70 -30.64
CA LEU A 592 11.77 -6.65 -30.63
C LEU A 592 11.07 -6.69 -29.28
N ALA A 593 10.57 -5.54 -28.85
CA ALA A 593 9.82 -5.45 -27.61
C ALA A 593 8.73 -4.39 -27.72
N THR A 594 7.86 -4.32 -26.72
CA THR A 594 6.88 -3.23 -26.60
C THR A 594 7.56 -1.89 -26.35
N ASP A 595 7.26 -0.94 -27.22
CA ASP A 595 7.81 0.42 -27.26
C ASP A 595 6.83 1.36 -27.98
N GLU A 596 7.17 2.63 -28.12
CA GLU A 596 6.36 3.66 -28.79
C GLU A 596 6.07 3.40 -30.28
N THR A 597 6.73 2.43 -30.92
CA THR A 597 6.55 2.17 -32.35
C THR A 597 5.37 1.24 -32.64
N TRP A 598 4.84 0.57 -31.62
CA TRP A 598 3.62 -0.25 -31.72
C TRP A 598 2.41 0.60 -32.08
N GLU A 599 1.51 0.00 -32.83
CA GLU A 599 0.26 0.62 -33.27
C GLU A 599 -0.88 0.08 -32.43
N CYS A 600 -1.90 0.89 -32.20
CA CYS A 600 -3.07 0.48 -31.42
C CYS A 600 -4.38 0.92 -32.06
N ASP A 601 -5.43 0.17 -31.73
CA ASP A 601 -6.82 0.49 -32.03
C ASP A 601 -7.65 0.31 -30.77
N ALA A 602 -8.12 1.43 -30.21
CA ALA A 602 -9.03 1.46 -29.08
C ALA A 602 -10.51 1.42 -29.52
N GLN A 603 -10.82 1.72 -30.79
CA GLN A 603 -12.21 1.80 -31.27
C GLN A 603 -12.82 0.41 -31.50
N SER A 604 -12.01 -0.59 -31.86
CA SER A 604 -12.44 -1.99 -32.02
C SER A 604 -12.66 -2.72 -30.68
N ASN A 605 -13.29 -2.06 -29.71
CA ASN A 605 -13.49 -2.50 -28.33
C ASN A 605 -14.36 -3.78 -28.13
N MET A 606 -14.84 -4.39 -29.21
CA MET A 606 -15.67 -5.61 -29.23
C MET A 606 -14.84 -6.83 -29.66
N ASP A 607 -15.30 -8.04 -29.30
CA ASP A 607 -14.72 -9.33 -29.73
C ASP A 607 -15.01 -9.63 -31.23
N THR A 608 -14.77 -8.66 -32.12
CA THR A 608 -15.18 -8.65 -33.54
C THR A 608 -14.09 -9.11 -34.52
N GLY A 609 -13.03 -9.76 -34.03
CA GLY A 609 -11.90 -10.24 -34.84
C GLY A 609 -10.75 -9.22 -34.96
N ILE A 610 -9.62 -9.66 -35.54
CA ILE A 610 -8.39 -8.85 -35.66
C ILE A 610 -8.66 -7.61 -36.55
N PRO A 611 -8.41 -6.38 -36.07
CA PRO A 611 -8.63 -5.16 -36.84
C PRO A 611 -7.80 -5.11 -38.13
N LYS A 612 -8.37 -4.50 -39.18
CA LYS A 612 -7.65 -4.27 -40.45
C LYS A 612 -6.81 -2.99 -40.45
N VAL A 613 -7.14 -2.03 -39.59
CA VAL A 613 -6.52 -0.71 -39.50
C VAL A 613 -6.23 -0.40 -38.04
N TYR A 614 -5.06 0.18 -37.76
CA TYR A 614 -4.65 0.63 -36.45
C TYR A 614 -4.34 2.13 -36.55
N PRO A 615 -5.28 3.01 -36.16
CA PRO A 615 -5.18 4.43 -36.45
C PRO A 615 -4.14 5.16 -35.60
N ASP A 616 -3.82 4.63 -34.41
CA ASP A 616 -3.02 5.32 -33.40
C ASP A 616 -1.69 4.60 -33.11
N LYS A 617 -0.75 5.33 -32.49
CA LYS A 617 0.46 4.76 -31.89
C LYS A 617 0.24 4.53 -30.40
N SER A 618 0.88 3.49 -29.86
CA SER A 618 0.89 3.27 -28.43
C SER A 618 1.72 4.32 -27.70
N VAL A 619 1.38 4.60 -26.45
CA VAL A 619 2.19 5.40 -25.53
C VAL A 619 2.92 4.49 -24.54
N VAL A 620 4.13 4.89 -24.17
CA VAL A 620 4.93 4.20 -23.16
C VAL A 620 4.51 4.66 -21.77
N LEU A 621 4.12 3.73 -20.90
CA LEU A 621 3.77 3.99 -19.52
C LEU A 621 4.99 3.99 -18.59
N GLY A 622 5.97 3.11 -18.84
CA GLY A 622 7.18 3.00 -18.01
C GLY A 622 7.82 1.61 -18.00
N ASN A 623 8.88 1.44 -17.21
CA ASN A 623 9.61 0.18 -17.12
C ASN A 623 8.85 -0.83 -16.22
N PRO A 624 8.64 -2.08 -16.69
CA PRO A 624 8.06 -3.17 -15.90
C PRO A 624 8.62 -3.36 -14.49
N ALA A 625 9.92 -3.12 -14.31
CA ALA A 625 10.60 -3.33 -13.03
C ALA A 625 10.27 -2.27 -11.97
N THR A 626 9.84 -1.07 -12.37
CA THR A 626 9.71 0.12 -11.51
C THR A 626 8.30 0.70 -11.48
N LEU A 627 7.51 0.47 -12.52
CA LEU A 627 6.19 1.06 -12.67
C LEU A 627 5.14 0.37 -11.79
N GLN A 628 4.60 1.11 -10.82
CA GLN A 628 3.46 0.69 -10.01
C GLN A 628 2.16 0.70 -10.85
N PRO A 629 1.19 -0.20 -10.61
CA PRO A 629 1.10 -1.16 -9.49
C PRO A 629 1.82 -2.49 -9.72
N TRP A 630 2.34 -2.72 -10.93
CA TRP A 630 2.91 -4.02 -11.32
C TRP A 630 4.27 -4.31 -10.70
N ALA A 631 5.03 -3.25 -10.41
CA ALA A 631 6.34 -3.35 -9.79
C ALA A 631 6.29 -4.22 -8.53
N ASN A 632 7.33 -5.04 -8.36
CA ASN A 632 7.52 -6.06 -7.31
C ASN A 632 6.74 -7.38 -7.46
N GLY A 633 5.71 -7.45 -8.31
CA GLY A 633 4.83 -8.63 -8.41
C GLY A 633 4.71 -9.26 -9.79
N MET A 634 5.24 -8.63 -10.84
CA MET A 634 5.09 -9.08 -12.23
C MET A 634 5.73 -10.45 -12.50
N GLY A 635 5.09 -11.23 -13.39
CA GLY A 635 5.67 -12.46 -13.89
C GLY A 635 6.77 -12.17 -14.93
N PHE A 636 7.53 -13.20 -15.29
CA PHE A 636 8.51 -13.09 -16.39
C PHE A 636 8.50 -14.37 -17.22
N ALA A 637 8.54 -14.21 -18.54
CA ALA A 637 8.73 -15.29 -19.49
C ALA A 637 9.83 -14.91 -20.48
N TYR A 638 10.66 -15.87 -20.88
CA TYR A 638 11.84 -15.59 -21.70
C TYR A 638 11.61 -15.81 -23.19
N ALA A 639 11.73 -14.74 -23.98
CA ALA A 639 11.93 -14.81 -25.42
C ALA A 639 13.37 -14.40 -25.76
N GLY A 640 14.18 -15.34 -26.25
CA GLY A 640 15.60 -15.11 -26.55
C GLY A 640 16.33 -16.39 -26.99
N PRO A 641 17.66 -16.32 -27.15
CA PRO A 641 18.48 -17.46 -27.52
C PRO A 641 18.34 -18.63 -26.53
N VAL A 642 18.03 -19.81 -27.05
CA VAL A 642 17.87 -21.03 -26.24
C VAL A 642 19.12 -21.91 -26.31
N GLY A 643 19.56 -22.48 -25.19
CA GLY A 643 20.50 -23.58 -25.18
C GLY A 643 19.93 -24.77 -25.94
N TRP A 644 20.80 -25.55 -26.58
CA TRP A 644 20.39 -26.65 -27.46
C TRP A 644 21.11 -27.94 -27.10
N PHE A 645 20.34 -29.00 -26.86
CA PHE A 645 20.83 -30.31 -26.46
C PHE A 645 20.53 -31.37 -27.51
N THR A 646 21.52 -32.23 -27.76
CA THR A 646 21.32 -33.49 -28.47
C THR A 646 21.15 -34.63 -27.44
N PRO A 647 20.07 -35.42 -27.51
CA PRO A 647 19.88 -36.60 -26.67
C PRO A 647 21.06 -37.58 -26.72
N VAL A 648 21.50 -38.09 -25.55
CA VAL A 648 22.47 -39.20 -25.47
C VAL A 648 21.86 -40.39 -24.70
N LYS A 649 21.45 -40.18 -23.44
CA LYS A 649 20.85 -41.22 -22.59
C LYS A 649 19.94 -40.60 -21.54
N PHE A 650 18.79 -41.23 -21.29
CA PHE A 650 17.83 -40.78 -20.28
C PHE A 650 17.61 -41.85 -19.22
N GLU A 651 17.67 -41.45 -17.96
CA GLU A 651 17.39 -42.28 -16.78
C GLU A 651 16.54 -41.46 -15.80
N PRO A 652 15.66 -42.08 -15.00
CA PRO A 652 14.90 -41.35 -13.97
C PRO A 652 15.83 -40.54 -13.06
N GLY A 653 15.68 -39.21 -13.09
CA GLY A 653 16.47 -38.25 -12.32
C GLY A 653 17.82 -37.88 -12.94
N ARG A 654 18.14 -38.38 -14.14
CA ARG A 654 19.40 -38.13 -14.86
C ARG A 654 19.20 -37.98 -16.36
N LEU A 655 19.51 -36.80 -16.87
CA LEU A 655 19.46 -36.42 -18.27
C LEU A 655 20.88 -36.33 -18.83
N THR A 656 21.30 -37.29 -19.66
CA THR A 656 22.60 -37.24 -20.35
C THR A 656 22.42 -36.70 -21.77
N VAL A 657 23.09 -35.58 -22.06
CA VAL A 657 22.96 -34.83 -23.31
C VAL A 657 24.31 -34.35 -23.81
N LYS A 658 24.44 -34.16 -25.13
CA LYS A 658 25.53 -33.36 -25.70
C LYS A 658 25.05 -31.91 -25.80
N VAL A 659 25.82 -30.99 -25.22
CA VAL A 659 25.49 -29.56 -25.22
C VAL A 659 25.97 -28.93 -26.53
N GLU A 660 25.06 -28.71 -27.48
CA GLU A 660 25.42 -28.09 -28.77
C GLU A 660 25.52 -26.57 -28.64
N ARG A 661 24.69 -25.97 -27.78
CA ARG A 661 24.68 -24.53 -27.49
C ARG A 661 24.36 -24.28 -26.03
N MET A 662 25.11 -23.38 -25.40
CA MET A 662 24.86 -22.96 -24.02
C MET A 662 23.58 -22.10 -23.91
N PRO A 663 22.83 -22.18 -22.80
CA PRO A 663 21.75 -21.24 -22.53
C PRO A 663 22.29 -19.81 -22.37
N ALA A 664 21.46 -18.81 -22.69
CA ALA A 664 21.83 -17.40 -22.61
C ALA A 664 22.09 -16.89 -21.18
N VAL A 665 21.68 -17.64 -20.15
CA VAL A 665 21.93 -17.34 -18.75
C VAL A 665 22.38 -18.59 -18.01
N LYS A 666 23.03 -18.39 -16.86
CA LYS A 666 23.33 -19.50 -15.94
C LYS A 666 22.03 -20.16 -15.47
N LYS A 667 21.90 -21.46 -15.70
CA LYS A 667 20.79 -22.30 -15.27
C LYS A 667 21.26 -23.21 -14.13
N SER A 668 20.77 -22.93 -12.93
CA SER A 668 20.82 -23.86 -11.80
C SER A 668 19.48 -24.57 -11.60
N ARG A 669 18.44 -24.17 -12.34
CA ARG A 669 17.09 -24.73 -12.31
C ARG A 669 16.59 -24.96 -13.72
N MET A 670 15.81 -26.01 -13.92
CA MET A 670 15.18 -26.35 -15.19
C MET A 670 13.71 -26.70 -15.00
N LYS A 671 12.88 -26.29 -15.96
CA LYS A 671 11.44 -26.58 -16.01
C LYS A 671 11.16 -27.84 -16.80
N PHE A 672 10.32 -28.69 -16.24
CA PHE A 672 9.90 -29.96 -16.82
C PHE A 672 8.39 -30.00 -16.92
N LYS A 673 7.89 -30.69 -17.94
CA LYS A 673 6.48 -31.02 -18.12
C LYS A 673 6.27 -32.48 -17.78
N MET A 674 5.34 -32.75 -16.88
CA MET A 674 4.85 -34.08 -16.56
C MET A 674 3.53 -34.33 -17.28
N VAL A 675 3.41 -35.50 -17.90
CA VAL A 675 2.17 -35.99 -18.52
C VAL A 675 1.83 -37.33 -17.87
N LYS A 676 0.78 -37.35 -17.05
CA LYS A 676 0.28 -38.57 -16.39
C LYS A 676 -0.40 -39.50 -17.41
N GLU A 677 -0.57 -40.78 -17.08
CA GLU A 677 -1.23 -41.77 -17.97
C GLU A 677 -2.66 -41.39 -18.36
N ASN A 678 -3.36 -40.63 -17.52
CA ASN A 678 -4.70 -40.10 -17.80
C ASN A 678 -4.70 -38.88 -18.74
N GLY A 679 -3.54 -38.43 -19.21
CA GLY A 679 -3.38 -37.26 -20.09
C GLY A 679 -3.28 -35.91 -19.36
N GLU A 680 -3.37 -35.89 -18.02
CA GLU A 680 -3.20 -34.68 -17.22
C GLU A 680 -1.75 -34.16 -17.33
N GLU A 681 -1.61 -32.90 -17.73
CA GLU A 681 -0.31 -32.23 -17.85
C GLU A 681 -0.06 -31.28 -16.69
N SER A 682 1.17 -31.24 -16.17
CA SER A 682 1.58 -30.22 -15.22
C SER A 682 3.05 -29.86 -15.39
N ASN A 683 3.40 -28.61 -15.12
CA ASN A 683 4.78 -28.14 -15.15
C ASN A 683 5.33 -28.01 -13.73
N PHE A 684 6.64 -28.17 -13.58
CA PHE A 684 7.39 -27.90 -12.35
C PHE A 684 8.81 -27.46 -12.68
N GLU A 685 9.43 -26.66 -11.81
CA GLU A 685 10.79 -26.16 -11.99
C GLU A 685 11.67 -26.56 -10.79
N VAL A 686 12.74 -27.30 -11.06
CA VAL A 686 13.60 -27.90 -10.02
C VAL A 686 15.07 -27.54 -10.22
N ASN A 687 15.85 -27.56 -9.14
CA ASN A 687 17.31 -27.43 -9.23
C ASN A 687 17.92 -28.59 -10.03
N VAL A 688 18.98 -28.30 -10.78
CA VAL A 688 19.74 -29.29 -11.53
C VAL A 688 21.22 -29.29 -11.16
N THR A 689 21.85 -30.46 -11.19
CA THR A 689 23.29 -30.64 -10.84
C THR A 689 24.03 -31.41 -11.94
N PRO A 690 25.16 -30.91 -12.44
CA PRO A 690 25.74 -29.61 -12.12
C PRO A 690 24.91 -28.47 -12.76
N ALA A 691 24.99 -27.27 -12.17
CA ALA A 691 24.46 -26.07 -12.80
C ALA A 691 25.24 -25.75 -14.09
N SER A 692 24.63 -24.92 -14.96
CA SER A 692 25.12 -24.73 -16.32
C SER A 692 26.47 -24.01 -16.45
N ASP A 693 27.00 -23.43 -15.38
CA ASP A 693 28.37 -22.89 -15.35
C ASP A 693 29.45 -23.97 -15.35
N LYS A 694 29.06 -25.24 -15.25
CA LYS A 694 29.94 -26.41 -15.39
C LYS A 694 29.67 -27.22 -16.65
N TRP A 695 28.80 -26.72 -17.56
CA TRP A 695 28.57 -27.36 -18.85
C TRP A 695 29.52 -26.76 -19.89
N GLU A 696 30.01 -27.57 -20.82
CA GLU A 696 30.86 -27.13 -21.93
C GLU A 696 30.22 -27.52 -23.28
N VAL A 697 30.36 -26.63 -24.28
CA VAL A 697 29.89 -26.88 -25.65
C VAL A 697 30.59 -28.11 -26.23
N VAL A 698 29.88 -28.88 -27.05
CA VAL A 698 30.28 -30.15 -27.66
C VAL A 698 30.65 -31.30 -26.70
N GLN A 699 30.54 -31.10 -25.38
CA GLN A 699 30.73 -32.14 -24.37
C GLN A 699 29.42 -32.90 -24.09
N VAL A 700 29.55 -34.20 -23.76
CA VAL A 700 28.47 -34.98 -23.13
C VAL A 700 28.44 -34.68 -21.63
N CYS A 701 27.30 -34.17 -21.14
CA CYS A 701 27.07 -33.84 -19.75
C CYS A 701 25.91 -34.68 -19.19
N THR A 702 26.02 -35.14 -17.93
CA THR A 702 24.91 -35.75 -17.19
C THR A 702 24.36 -34.73 -16.20
N ILE A 703 23.09 -34.38 -16.38
CA ILE A 703 22.35 -33.41 -15.57
C ILE A 703 21.40 -34.18 -14.65
N GLU A 704 21.63 -34.13 -13.34
CA GLU A 704 20.77 -34.71 -12.32
C GLU A 704 19.67 -33.73 -11.90
N TYR A 705 18.46 -34.24 -11.64
CA TYR A 705 17.32 -33.44 -11.19
C TYR A 705 16.43 -34.23 -10.19
N PRO A 706 15.78 -33.57 -9.21
CA PRO A 706 14.79 -34.20 -8.34
C PRO A 706 13.66 -34.81 -9.16
N MET A 707 13.41 -36.10 -8.96
CA MET A 707 12.27 -36.77 -9.59
C MET A 707 10.98 -36.36 -8.88
N PRO A 708 9.95 -35.93 -9.63
CA PRO A 708 8.64 -35.71 -9.05
C PRO A 708 8.08 -37.02 -8.53
N ARG A 709 7.48 -36.96 -7.36
CA ARG A 709 6.70 -38.03 -6.75
C ARG A 709 5.28 -37.96 -7.30
N VAL A 710 4.76 -39.08 -7.75
CA VAL A 710 3.34 -39.25 -8.10
C VAL A 710 2.93 -40.63 -7.62
N GLU A 711 1.96 -40.68 -6.72
CA GLU A 711 1.53 -41.95 -6.12
C GLU A 711 0.45 -42.69 -6.94
N ASP A 712 -0.37 -41.97 -7.72
CA ASP A 712 -1.62 -42.55 -8.28
C ASP A 712 -1.59 -42.91 -9.76
N SER A 713 -0.54 -42.55 -10.50
CA SER A 713 -0.44 -42.78 -11.93
C SER A 713 1.02 -42.91 -12.33
N GLY A 714 1.29 -43.69 -13.39
CA GLY A 714 2.54 -43.54 -14.13
C GLY A 714 2.57 -42.19 -14.84
N PHE A 715 3.75 -41.73 -15.21
CA PHE A 715 3.89 -40.46 -15.92
C PHE A 715 5.15 -40.42 -16.79
N LYS A 716 5.07 -39.59 -17.82
CA LYS A 716 6.21 -39.22 -18.66
C LYS A 716 6.68 -37.82 -18.31
N LEU A 717 8.00 -37.60 -18.36
CA LEU A 717 8.60 -36.29 -18.21
C LEU A 717 9.18 -35.81 -19.53
N TYR A 718 9.04 -34.52 -19.80
CA TYR A 718 9.63 -33.81 -20.93
C TYR A 718 10.36 -32.58 -20.43
N LEU A 719 11.43 -32.20 -21.13
CA LEU A 719 12.08 -30.93 -20.87
C LEU A 719 11.23 -29.80 -21.48
N ALA A 720 10.82 -28.82 -20.65
CA ALA A 720 9.92 -27.75 -21.05
C ALA A 720 10.40 -26.38 -20.53
N ASP A 721 11.72 -26.16 -20.62
CA ASP A 721 12.38 -24.95 -20.15
C ASP A 721 12.46 -23.87 -21.22
N ASP A 722 12.24 -22.62 -20.82
CA ASP A 722 12.24 -21.49 -21.75
C ASP A 722 13.65 -21.16 -22.30
N PHE A 723 14.70 -21.57 -21.59
CA PHE A 723 16.10 -21.28 -21.90
C PHE A 723 16.85 -22.45 -22.53
N VAL A 724 16.30 -23.66 -22.49
CA VAL A 724 16.99 -24.86 -22.96
C VAL A 724 15.99 -25.78 -23.66
N SER A 725 16.35 -26.23 -24.85
CA SER A 725 15.57 -27.19 -25.63
C SER A 725 16.40 -28.41 -25.98
N ILE A 726 15.72 -29.54 -26.21
CA ILE A 726 16.33 -30.81 -26.57
C ILE A 726 15.77 -31.29 -27.90
N ALA A 727 16.66 -31.73 -28.79
CA ALA A 727 16.29 -32.14 -30.14
C ALA A 727 15.22 -33.25 -30.12
N GLY A 728 14.14 -33.03 -30.87
CA GLY A 728 12.99 -33.96 -30.98
C GLY A 728 12.04 -33.99 -29.79
N ASN A 729 12.32 -33.23 -28.71
CA ASN A 729 11.52 -33.19 -27.48
C ASN A 729 11.09 -34.59 -26.94
N PRO A 730 12.02 -35.54 -26.77
CA PRO A 730 11.68 -36.87 -26.31
C PRO A 730 11.24 -36.88 -24.84
N ALA A 731 10.52 -37.93 -24.44
CA ALA A 731 10.30 -38.21 -23.03
C ALA A 731 11.64 -38.54 -22.35
N ILE A 732 12.05 -37.73 -21.38
CA ILE A 732 13.30 -37.90 -20.63
C ILE A 732 13.15 -38.86 -19.44
N ALA A 733 11.92 -39.22 -19.07
CA ALA A 733 11.63 -40.32 -18.16
C ALA A 733 10.25 -40.89 -18.48
N ASP A 734 10.11 -42.21 -18.30
CA ASP A 734 8.84 -42.94 -18.40
C ASP A 734 8.70 -43.76 -17.12
N ILE A 735 7.92 -43.25 -16.17
CA ILE A 735 7.79 -43.80 -14.82
C ILE A 735 6.49 -44.61 -14.76
N PRO A 736 6.56 -45.94 -14.58
CA PRO A 736 5.37 -46.75 -14.44
C PRO A 736 4.72 -46.49 -13.07
N ARG A 737 3.42 -46.71 -12.98
CA ARG A 737 2.71 -46.73 -11.70
C ARG A 737 3.29 -47.80 -10.77
N VAL A 738 3.72 -47.43 -9.57
CA VAL A 738 4.19 -48.36 -8.54
C VAL A 738 3.07 -48.69 -7.55
N LYS A 739 2.96 -49.97 -7.14
CA LYS A 739 1.91 -50.43 -6.21
C LYS A 739 2.22 -50.03 -4.76
N ARG A 740 1.19 -49.51 -4.06
CA ARG A 740 1.28 -48.80 -2.77
C ARG A 740 1.79 -49.65 -1.59
N GLN A 741 2.50 -49.01 -0.66
CA GLN A 741 2.60 -49.41 0.75
C GLN A 741 2.20 -48.23 1.65
N SER A 742 1.01 -48.30 2.24
CA SER A 742 0.56 -47.31 3.23
C SER A 742 1.35 -47.45 4.52
N THR A 743 1.75 -46.33 5.12
CA THR A 743 2.30 -46.31 6.49
C THR A 743 1.19 -46.07 7.50
N SER A 744 1.30 -46.59 8.73
CA SER A 744 0.38 -46.23 9.80
C SER A 744 0.62 -44.79 10.29
N LEU A 745 -0.46 -44.11 10.71
CA LEU A 745 -0.34 -42.84 11.43
C LEU A 745 0.56 -43.02 12.65
N ARG A 746 1.47 -42.06 12.89
CA ARG A 746 2.32 -42.03 14.08
C ARG A 746 1.70 -41.15 15.16
N GLN A 747 1.95 -41.49 16.42
CA GLN A 747 1.49 -40.69 17.55
C GLN A 747 2.29 -39.39 17.65
N ALA A 748 1.61 -38.26 17.58
CA ALA A 748 2.16 -36.95 17.89
C ALA A 748 1.88 -36.58 19.36
N LYS A 749 2.89 -36.05 20.05
CA LYS A 749 2.80 -35.58 21.45
C LYS A 749 3.64 -34.34 21.67
N LEU A 750 3.19 -33.49 22.58
CA LEU A 750 3.98 -32.39 23.11
C LEU A 750 4.65 -32.89 24.40
N VAL A 751 5.99 -32.85 24.43
CA VAL A 751 6.79 -33.42 25.53
C VAL A 751 7.62 -32.32 26.18
N GLN A 752 7.66 -32.32 27.51
CA GLN A 752 8.53 -31.42 28.28
C GLN A 752 9.96 -31.96 28.31
N GLY A 753 10.96 -31.14 27.99
CA GLY A 753 12.38 -31.51 28.14
C GLY A 753 13.29 -30.32 28.41
N ASN A 754 14.20 -30.41 29.39
CA ASN A 754 15.18 -29.37 29.73
C ASN A 754 14.60 -27.94 29.81
N GLY A 755 13.39 -27.79 30.37
CA GLY A 755 12.72 -26.49 30.52
C GLY A 755 12.08 -25.91 29.25
N ARG A 756 12.05 -26.64 28.12
CA ARG A 756 11.34 -26.24 26.90
C ARG A 756 10.50 -27.40 26.33
N PRO A 757 9.26 -27.16 25.91
CA PRO A 757 8.47 -28.21 25.28
C PRO A 757 8.94 -28.45 23.83
N TYR A 758 8.83 -29.69 23.36
CA TYR A 758 9.11 -30.05 21.96
C TYR A 758 8.06 -31.03 21.41
N LEU A 759 7.95 -31.10 20.08
CA LEU A 759 7.06 -32.02 19.38
C LEU A 759 7.75 -33.37 19.20
N GLN A 760 7.05 -34.47 19.50
CA GLN A 760 7.49 -35.83 19.24
C GLN A 760 6.49 -36.52 18.29
N LEU A 761 6.98 -37.22 17.27
CA LEU A 761 6.18 -37.99 16.32
C LEU A 761 6.67 -39.45 16.25
N GLY A 762 5.97 -40.37 16.92
CA GLY A 762 6.50 -41.69 17.22
C GLY A 762 7.73 -41.57 18.12
N ASP A 763 8.85 -42.20 17.74
CA ASP A 763 10.12 -42.07 18.46
C ASP A 763 10.97 -40.87 17.99
N GLN A 764 10.51 -40.16 16.96
CA GLN A 764 11.24 -39.05 16.36
C GLN A 764 10.99 -37.74 17.13
N LYS A 765 12.06 -37.09 17.60
CA LYS A 765 12.02 -35.70 18.06
C LYS A 765 11.91 -34.76 16.86
N VAL A 766 10.93 -33.87 16.87
CA VAL A 766 10.64 -32.90 15.81
C VAL A 766 10.81 -31.50 16.38
N ASN A 767 11.31 -30.55 15.57
CA ASN A 767 11.33 -29.15 15.95
C ASN A 767 9.88 -28.67 16.19
N GLY A 768 9.61 -28.04 17.34
CA GLY A 768 8.30 -27.48 17.62
C GLY A 768 7.91 -26.38 16.63
N THR A 769 8.88 -25.60 16.14
CA THR A 769 8.64 -24.62 15.08
C THR A 769 8.36 -25.33 13.76
N PHE A 770 7.24 -25.00 13.13
CA PHE A 770 6.93 -25.42 11.77
C PHE A 770 6.93 -24.22 10.84
N TRP A 771 7.45 -24.41 9.63
CA TRP A 771 7.44 -23.37 8.62
C TRP A 771 6.13 -23.45 7.83
N GLN A 772 5.34 -22.40 7.87
CA GLN A 772 4.24 -22.26 6.93
C GLN A 772 4.83 -21.92 5.57
N VAL A 773 4.86 -22.90 4.68
CA VAL A 773 5.02 -22.60 3.25
C VAL A 773 3.70 -21.94 2.83
N PRO A 774 3.72 -20.77 2.16
CA PRO A 774 2.50 -20.04 1.80
C PRO A 774 1.72 -20.78 0.71
N THR A 775 1.12 -21.93 1.03
CA THR A 775 0.31 -22.74 0.11
C THR A 775 -1.04 -22.06 -0.13
N SER A 776 -1.05 -21.00 -0.93
CA SER A 776 -2.25 -20.61 -1.65
C SER A 776 -2.27 -21.40 -2.96
N TYR A 777 -3.42 -21.96 -3.33
CA TYR A 777 -3.62 -22.80 -4.51
C TYR A 777 -3.37 -22.09 -5.87
N ARG A 778 -2.75 -20.91 -5.86
CA ARG A 778 -2.68 -19.97 -6.98
C ARG A 778 -1.25 -19.67 -7.45
N VAL A 779 -0.21 -20.24 -6.83
CA VAL A 779 1.21 -19.93 -7.15
C VAL A 779 2.07 -21.21 -7.15
N ASN A 780 3.14 -21.22 -7.94
CA ASN A 780 4.23 -22.20 -7.90
C ASN A 780 5.04 -22.04 -6.61
N HIS A 781 5.09 -23.08 -5.77
CA HIS A 781 5.77 -23.08 -4.46
C HIS A 781 7.16 -23.76 -4.48
N GLU A 782 7.63 -24.18 -5.67
CA GLU A 782 8.92 -24.87 -5.80
C GLU A 782 10.11 -24.07 -5.24
N PRO A 783 10.23 -22.75 -5.47
CA PRO A 783 11.30 -21.96 -4.86
C PRO A 783 11.30 -22.02 -3.33
N GLU A 784 10.13 -21.94 -2.70
CA GLU A 784 9.97 -22.00 -1.25
C GLU A 784 10.32 -23.38 -0.68
N TRP A 785 9.90 -24.46 -1.34
CA TRP A 785 10.27 -25.82 -0.92
C TRP A 785 11.77 -26.09 -1.07
N GLU A 786 12.42 -25.51 -2.07
CA GLU A 786 13.87 -25.57 -2.21
C GLU A 786 14.58 -24.79 -1.10
N ILE A 787 14.06 -23.61 -0.72
CA ILE A 787 14.59 -22.84 0.42
C ILE A 787 14.46 -23.65 1.71
N THR A 788 13.31 -24.27 1.98
CA THR A 788 13.14 -25.08 3.19
C THR A 788 14.11 -26.25 3.19
N LYS A 789 14.32 -26.91 2.05
CA LYS A 789 15.34 -27.97 1.89
C LYS A 789 16.76 -27.46 2.16
N GLN A 790 17.16 -26.34 1.54
CA GLN A 790 18.50 -25.75 1.70
C GLN A 790 18.78 -25.34 3.15
N LEU A 791 17.76 -24.84 3.85
CA LEU A 791 17.83 -24.48 5.27
C LEU A 791 17.70 -25.69 6.23
N GLY A 792 17.44 -26.89 5.70
CA GLY A 792 17.24 -28.09 6.51
C GLY A 792 15.93 -28.07 7.33
N LEU A 793 14.93 -27.28 6.92
CA LEU A 793 13.63 -27.19 7.56
C LEU A 793 12.75 -28.39 7.17
N LYS A 794 12.48 -29.26 8.14
CA LYS A 794 11.75 -30.53 7.94
C LYS A 794 10.34 -30.54 8.53
N ASN A 795 10.00 -29.61 9.42
CA ASN A 795 8.64 -29.49 9.96
C ASN A 795 7.87 -28.40 9.21
N LEU A 796 6.88 -28.79 8.42
CA LEU A 796 6.17 -27.92 7.48
C LEU A 796 4.67 -27.85 7.80
N ARG A 797 3.97 -26.89 7.20
CA ARG A 797 2.50 -26.81 7.24
C ARG A 797 1.91 -26.67 5.85
N VAL A 798 0.88 -27.46 5.55
CA VAL A 798 0.18 -27.49 4.25
C VAL A 798 -1.27 -27.05 4.45
N THR A 799 -1.74 -26.07 3.67
CA THR A 799 -3.11 -25.55 3.79
C THR A 799 -4.09 -26.31 2.88
N THR A 800 -5.27 -26.63 3.40
CA THR A 800 -6.42 -27.13 2.63
C THR A 800 -7.76 -26.73 3.24
N GLY A 801 -8.88 -27.19 2.69
CA GLY A 801 -10.23 -26.94 3.21
C GLY A 801 -11.30 -27.65 2.38
N PHE A 802 -12.56 -27.55 2.81
CA PHE A 802 -13.66 -28.31 2.18
C PHE A 802 -13.81 -28.04 0.68
N GLY A 803 -13.76 -26.78 0.23
CA GLY A 803 -13.88 -26.42 -1.18
C GLY A 803 -12.81 -27.05 -2.11
N ALA A 804 -11.67 -27.46 -1.55
CA ALA A 804 -10.61 -28.08 -2.34
C ALA A 804 -11.00 -29.49 -2.83
N PHE A 805 -11.72 -30.27 -2.02
CA PHE A 805 -11.98 -31.69 -2.32
C PHE A 805 -13.44 -32.12 -2.28
N TRP A 806 -14.33 -31.41 -1.59
CA TRP A 806 -15.72 -31.83 -1.40
C TRP A 806 -16.61 -31.21 -2.48
N LYS A 807 -16.87 -31.97 -3.56
CA LYS A 807 -17.51 -31.47 -4.79
C LYS A 807 -19.03 -31.62 -4.82
N GLY A 808 -19.57 -32.40 -3.88
CA GLY A 808 -21.00 -32.65 -3.72
C GLY A 808 -21.23 -33.65 -2.59
N ASN A 809 -22.48 -33.89 -2.21
CA ASN A 809 -22.79 -34.85 -1.14
C ASN A 809 -22.22 -36.25 -1.46
N GLY A 810 -21.30 -36.74 -0.62
CA GLY A 810 -20.59 -38.01 -0.83
C GLY A 810 -19.63 -38.05 -2.04
N ILE A 811 -19.40 -36.91 -2.72
CA ILE A 811 -18.52 -36.82 -3.88
C ILE A 811 -17.23 -36.08 -3.49
N TYR A 812 -16.11 -36.80 -3.51
CA TYR A 812 -14.81 -36.30 -3.09
C TYR A 812 -13.77 -36.43 -4.21
N ASP A 813 -12.94 -35.39 -4.37
CA ASP A 813 -11.78 -35.36 -5.25
C ASP A 813 -10.55 -34.81 -4.49
N PHE A 814 -9.64 -35.70 -4.09
CA PHE A 814 -8.46 -35.35 -3.31
C PHE A 814 -7.22 -35.03 -4.16
N SER A 815 -7.35 -34.98 -5.49
CA SER A 815 -6.21 -34.80 -6.40
C SER A 815 -5.39 -33.54 -6.11
N ALA A 816 -6.05 -32.43 -5.78
CA ALA A 816 -5.39 -31.16 -5.49
C ALA A 816 -4.44 -31.24 -4.28
N ILE A 817 -4.87 -31.87 -3.18
CA ILE A 817 -4.04 -31.97 -1.96
C ILE A 817 -2.92 -32.99 -2.14
N ASP A 818 -3.19 -34.11 -2.82
CA ASP A 818 -2.17 -35.12 -3.12
C ASP A 818 -1.07 -34.52 -3.99
N ASN A 819 -1.43 -33.77 -5.03
CA ASN A 819 -0.47 -33.08 -5.88
C ASN A 819 0.44 -32.12 -5.08
N VAL A 820 -0.10 -31.39 -4.09
CA VAL A 820 0.69 -30.48 -3.25
C VAL A 820 1.65 -31.24 -2.33
N ILE A 821 1.16 -32.28 -1.65
CA ILE A 821 1.98 -33.08 -0.72
C ILE A 821 3.06 -33.86 -1.47
N ASP A 822 2.71 -34.49 -2.59
CA ASP A 822 3.66 -35.22 -3.43
C ASP A 822 4.76 -34.30 -3.96
N ARG A 823 4.40 -33.10 -4.41
CA ARG A 823 5.39 -32.08 -4.81
C ARG A 823 6.30 -31.72 -3.66
N MET A 824 5.77 -31.35 -2.50
CA MET A 824 6.58 -31.02 -1.31
C MET A 824 7.55 -32.16 -0.94
N LEU A 825 7.08 -33.40 -0.93
CA LEU A 825 7.90 -34.59 -0.60
C LEU A 825 8.90 -34.95 -1.70
N SER A 826 8.76 -34.43 -2.92
CA SER A 826 9.78 -34.56 -3.98
C SER A 826 11.03 -33.73 -3.64
N PHE A 827 10.86 -32.62 -2.90
CA PHE A 827 11.97 -31.76 -2.45
C PHE A 827 12.54 -32.20 -1.10
N THR A 828 11.66 -32.50 -0.14
CA THR A 828 12.02 -32.89 1.24
C THR A 828 11.34 -34.21 1.60
N PRO A 829 11.88 -35.36 1.14
CA PRO A 829 11.24 -36.67 1.32
C PRO A 829 11.02 -37.07 2.79
N ASP A 830 11.82 -36.54 3.71
CA ASP A 830 11.75 -36.80 5.14
C ASP A 830 11.01 -35.71 5.94
N ALA A 831 10.27 -34.83 5.25
CA ALA A 831 9.44 -33.84 5.90
C ALA A 831 8.38 -34.50 6.80
N VAL A 832 8.05 -33.81 7.88
CA VAL A 832 6.87 -34.06 8.71
C VAL A 832 6.04 -32.79 8.70
N PHE A 833 4.72 -32.90 8.76
CA PHE A 833 3.87 -31.74 8.56
C PHE A 833 2.53 -31.78 9.28
N ALA A 834 1.95 -30.61 9.50
CA ALA A 834 0.56 -30.44 9.88
C ALA A 834 -0.26 -29.83 8.75
N LEU A 835 -1.57 -29.98 8.86
CA LEU A 835 -2.54 -29.42 7.93
C LEU A 835 -3.13 -28.13 8.53
N LEU A 836 -3.16 -27.03 7.79
CA LEU A 836 -4.04 -25.89 8.10
C LEU A 836 -5.34 -26.08 7.32
N PHE A 837 -6.40 -26.51 7.99
CA PHE A 837 -7.67 -26.87 7.39
C PHE A 837 -8.70 -25.75 7.56
N LYS A 838 -9.07 -25.13 6.45
CA LYS A 838 -10.14 -24.14 6.36
C LYS A 838 -11.50 -24.85 6.40
N LEU A 839 -12.31 -24.48 7.38
CA LEU A 839 -13.62 -25.07 7.64
C LEU A 839 -14.76 -24.37 6.88
N ASP A 840 -14.44 -23.39 6.05
CA ASP A 840 -15.37 -22.67 5.18
C ASP A 840 -16.08 -23.64 4.21
N MET A 841 -17.41 -23.54 4.12
CA MET A 841 -18.23 -24.51 3.38
C MET A 841 -18.27 -24.22 1.86
N PRO A 842 -18.30 -25.26 1.02
CA PRO A 842 -18.35 -25.07 -0.43
C PRO A 842 -19.70 -24.51 -0.89
N GLU A 843 -19.69 -23.76 -2.00
CA GLU A 843 -20.87 -23.07 -2.53
C GLU A 843 -22.09 -23.97 -2.71
N TRP A 844 -21.91 -25.21 -3.19
CA TRP A 844 -23.02 -26.15 -3.38
C TRP A 844 -23.72 -26.49 -2.07
N TRP A 845 -22.97 -26.61 -0.97
CA TRP A 845 -23.53 -26.93 0.35
C TRP A 845 -24.32 -25.73 0.87
N LEU A 846 -23.79 -24.52 0.73
CA LEU A 846 -24.49 -23.30 1.10
C LEU A 846 -25.82 -23.15 0.33
N ALA A 847 -25.83 -23.54 -0.95
CA ALA A 847 -27.03 -23.51 -1.79
C ALA A 847 -28.10 -24.52 -1.33
N GLU A 848 -27.70 -25.71 -0.88
CA GLU A 848 -28.62 -26.74 -0.36
C GLU A 848 -29.08 -26.47 1.07
N HIS A 849 -28.32 -25.67 1.83
CA HIS A 849 -28.57 -25.38 3.25
C HIS A 849 -28.67 -23.86 3.54
N PRO A 850 -29.68 -23.16 2.98
CA PRO A 850 -29.81 -21.71 3.15
C PRO A 850 -30.05 -21.28 4.61
N ASP A 851 -30.65 -22.14 5.44
CA ASP A 851 -30.90 -21.86 6.86
C ASP A 851 -29.62 -21.92 7.73
N ASP A 852 -28.59 -22.58 7.23
CA ASP A 852 -27.27 -22.77 7.85
C ASP A 852 -26.18 -21.87 7.22
N THR A 853 -26.61 -20.92 6.38
CA THR A 853 -25.75 -19.96 5.70
C THR A 853 -25.65 -18.66 6.51
N ALA A 854 -24.52 -17.95 6.42
CA ALA A 854 -24.34 -16.67 7.11
C ALA A 854 -25.44 -15.66 6.70
N VAL A 855 -26.00 -14.94 7.67
CA VAL A 855 -27.00 -13.89 7.43
C VAL A 855 -26.65 -12.69 8.30
N HIS A 856 -26.73 -11.51 7.68
CA HIS A 856 -26.50 -10.22 8.34
C HIS A 856 -27.79 -9.65 8.92
N CYS A 857 -27.67 -8.90 10.01
CA CYS A 857 -28.80 -8.34 10.77
C CYS A 857 -29.80 -7.56 9.90
N ASN A 858 -29.32 -6.76 8.95
CA ASN A 858 -30.15 -5.96 8.04
C ASN A 858 -30.30 -6.59 6.64
N GLY A 859 -29.84 -7.82 6.44
CA GLY A 859 -29.85 -8.48 5.14
C GLY A 859 -28.82 -7.94 4.15
N GLY A 860 -27.73 -7.33 4.62
CA GLY A 860 -26.60 -6.95 3.78
C GLY A 860 -25.98 -8.15 3.03
N PRO A 861 -25.38 -7.91 1.84
CA PRO A 861 -24.76 -8.96 1.05
C PRO A 861 -23.51 -9.54 1.74
N ARG A 862 -23.33 -10.85 1.61
CA ARG A 862 -22.18 -11.60 2.15
C ARG A 862 -20.90 -11.38 1.38
N ASP A 863 -19.77 -11.48 2.09
CA ASP A 863 -18.42 -11.40 1.52
C ASP A 863 -17.72 -12.77 1.51
N PHE A 864 -17.96 -13.55 0.45
CA PHE A 864 -17.36 -14.87 0.27
C PHE A 864 -15.83 -14.85 0.15
N LEU A 865 -15.24 -13.75 -0.33
CA LEU A 865 -13.78 -13.65 -0.46
C LEU A 865 -13.10 -13.58 0.92
N GLU A 866 -13.85 -13.15 1.91
CA GLU A 866 -13.42 -12.98 3.29
C GLU A 866 -14.02 -14.04 4.24
N GLY A 867 -14.53 -15.15 3.70
CA GLY A 867 -14.99 -16.33 4.46
C GLY A 867 -16.29 -16.13 5.23
N ASP A 868 -17.21 -15.31 4.70
CA ASP A 868 -18.56 -15.09 5.24
C ASP A 868 -19.56 -16.12 4.68
N ASP A 869 -19.27 -17.40 4.91
CA ASP A 869 -19.88 -18.52 4.21
C ASP A 869 -21.06 -19.14 4.98
N GLN A 870 -20.76 -19.98 5.98
CA GLN A 870 -21.73 -20.66 6.83
C GLN A 870 -22.07 -19.90 8.12
N ALA A 871 -23.25 -20.19 8.68
CA ALA A 871 -23.60 -19.77 10.02
C ALA A 871 -22.73 -20.48 11.06
N ILE A 872 -21.99 -19.71 11.87
CA ILE A 872 -21.10 -20.28 12.90
C ILE A 872 -21.89 -21.05 13.97
N GLY A 873 -23.15 -20.68 14.23
CA GLY A 873 -24.06 -21.44 15.10
C GLY A 873 -24.61 -22.75 14.51
N SER A 874 -24.30 -23.08 13.24
CA SER A 874 -24.83 -24.27 12.58
C SER A 874 -24.27 -25.56 13.19
N LYS A 875 -25.18 -26.36 13.76
CA LYS A 875 -24.88 -27.73 14.17
C LYS A 875 -24.63 -28.63 12.97
N ARG A 876 -25.37 -28.41 11.87
CA ARG A 876 -25.25 -29.18 10.63
C ARG A 876 -23.87 -29.01 10.01
N TRP A 877 -23.32 -27.79 10.01
CA TRP A 877 -21.96 -27.52 9.57
C TRP A 877 -20.94 -28.43 10.29
N ILE A 878 -21.04 -28.52 11.62
CA ILE A 878 -20.16 -29.39 12.42
C ILE A 878 -20.40 -30.87 12.08
N GLU A 879 -21.65 -31.31 12.02
CA GLU A 879 -22.00 -32.72 11.80
C GLU A 879 -21.63 -33.22 10.39
N GLU A 880 -22.10 -32.54 9.34
CA GLU A 880 -21.84 -32.93 7.95
C GLU A 880 -20.40 -32.61 7.53
N GLY A 881 -19.86 -31.47 7.99
CA GLY A 881 -18.45 -31.16 7.81
C GLY A 881 -17.54 -32.20 8.47
N SER A 882 -17.91 -32.75 9.64
CA SER A 882 -17.17 -33.85 10.28
C SER A 882 -17.18 -35.14 9.44
N VAL A 883 -18.27 -35.42 8.72
CA VAL A 883 -18.31 -36.56 7.78
C VAL A 883 -17.31 -36.36 6.65
N ALA A 884 -17.28 -35.17 6.03
CA ALA A 884 -16.34 -34.85 4.97
C ALA A 884 -14.88 -34.81 5.48
N LEU A 885 -14.64 -34.27 6.68
CA LEU A 885 -13.33 -34.23 7.31
C LEU A 885 -12.82 -35.64 7.62
N LYS A 886 -13.70 -36.54 8.09
CA LYS A 886 -13.36 -37.94 8.29
C LYS A 886 -12.99 -38.62 6.96
N ALA A 887 -13.75 -38.40 5.88
CA ALA A 887 -13.42 -38.94 4.56
C ALA A 887 -12.03 -38.48 4.07
N PHE A 888 -11.68 -37.23 4.33
CA PHE A 888 -10.35 -36.68 4.06
C PHE A 888 -9.24 -37.34 4.90
N ILE A 889 -9.46 -37.57 6.20
CA ILE A 889 -8.51 -38.29 7.07
C ILE A 889 -8.36 -39.75 6.60
N ASP A 890 -9.47 -40.40 6.25
CA ASP A 890 -9.49 -41.78 5.72
C ASP A 890 -8.73 -41.89 4.39
N HIS A 891 -8.78 -40.86 3.54
CA HIS A 891 -7.94 -40.76 2.36
C HIS A 891 -6.46 -40.68 2.73
N ILE A 892 -6.07 -39.78 3.63
CA ILE A 892 -4.67 -39.64 4.09
C ILE A 892 -4.14 -40.97 4.66
N ARG A 893 -4.94 -41.72 5.43
CA ARG A 893 -4.55 -43.02 6.00
C ARG A 893 -4.16 -44.06 4.93
N GLN A 894 -4.63 -43.89 3.69
CA GLN A 894 -4.32 -44.78 2.57
C GLN A 894 -3.05 -44.38 1.82
N ARG A 895 -2.45 -43.22 2.16
CA ARG A 895 -1.28 -42.67 1.46
C ARG A 895 0.02 -43.13 2.09
N SER A 896 1.10 -43.17 1.30
CA SER A 896 2.40 -43.62 1.85
C SER A 896 3.06 -42.58 2.74
N TYR A 897 2.57 -41.33 2.71
CA TYR A 897 2.98 -40.23 3.60
C TYR A 897 2.19 -40.13 4.90
N ALA A 898 1.24 -41.03 5.18
CA ALA A 898 0.34 -40.92 6.34
C ALA A 898 1.11 -40.79 7.67
N GLY A 899 2.23 -41.51 7.81
CA GLY A 899 3.09 -41.43 8.99
C GLY A 899 3.83 -40.10 9.14
N GLN A 900 3.86 -39.24 8.14
CA GLN A 900 4.53 -37.93 8.18
C GLN A 900 3.63 -36.81 8.69
N VAL A 901 2.31 -37.06 8.80
CA VAL A 901 1.36 -36.07 9.33
C VAL A 901 1.29 -36.15 10.85
N TRP A 902 1.63 -35.06 11.53
CA TRP A 902 1.60 -35.00 13.00
C TRP A 902 0.33 -34.34 13.56
N GLY A 903 -0.40 -33.59 12.75
CA GLY A 903 -1.58 -32.89 13.24
C GLY A 903 -2.33 -32.07 12.20
N ILE A 904 -3.35 -31.39 12.70
CA ILE A 904 -4.22 -30.48 11.94
C ILE A 904 -4.52 -29.25 12.79
N SER A 905 -4.68 -28.13 12.13
CA SER A 905 -5.14 -26.90 12.74
C SER A 905 -6.25 -26.30 11.92
N PHE A 906 -7.25 -25.73 12.59
CA PHE A 906 -8.43 -25.19 11.95
C PHE A 906 -8.39 -23.67 11.79
N GLY A 907 -8.97 -23.23 10.68
CA GLY A 907 -9.25 -21.84 10.39
C GLY A 907 -10.65 -21.65 9.81
N VAL A 908 -11.26 -20.50 10.04
CA VAL A 908 -12.53 -20.09 9.44
C VAL A 908 -12.54 -18.57 9.27
N GLY A 909 -13.23 -18.06 8.25
CA GLY A 909 -13.37 -16.63 8.01
C GLY A 909 -12.08 -15.95 7.53
N SER A 910 -12.09 -14.61 7.53
CA SER A 910 -10.96 -13.77 7.14
C SER A 910 -9.65 -14.23 7.77
N ASN A 911 -8.62 -14.36 6.93
CA ASN A 911 -7.27 -14.78 7.30
C ASN A 911 -7.20 -16.12 8.05
N SER A 912 -8.30 -16.90 8.11
CA SER A 912 -8.41 -18.13 8.89
C SER A 912 -8.37 -17.94 10.41
N GLU A 913 -8.70 -16.75 10.91
CA GLU A 913 -8.49 -16.33 12.29
C GLU A 913 -9.75 -16.29 13.17
N TRP A 914 -10.86 -16.91 12.76
CA TRP A 914 -12.06 -17.10 13.62
C TRP A 914 -12.74 -15.79 14.05
N PHE A 915 -13.06 -14.92 13.10
CA PHE A 915 -13.78 -13.67 13.35
C PHE A 915 -15.26 -13.72 12.97
N TRP A 916 -16.07 -12.99 13.73
CA TRP A 916 -17.40 -12.61 13.28
C TRP A 916 -17.32 -11.43 12.30
N LYS A 917 -18.08 -11.50 11.21
CA LYS A 917 -18.20 -10.37 10.29
C LYS A 917 -19.06 -9.24 10.87
N LEU A 918 -18.50 -8.03 10.84
CA LEU A 918 -19.14 -6.80 11.34
C LEU A 918 -19.60 -5.87 10.20
N THR A 919 -19.24 -6.15 8.95
CA THR A 919 -19.63 -5.38 7.77
C THR A 919 -20.12 -6.29 6.67
N ASP A 920 -21.02 -5.79 5.83
CA ASP A 920 -21.40 -6.43 4.58
C ASP A 920 -20.28 -6.34 3.51
N ALA A 921 -20.48 -6.98 2.35
CA ALA A 921 -19.53 -6.97 1.23
C ALA A 921 -19.29 -5.59 0.60
N LYS A 922 -20.04 -4.56 0.99
CA LYS A 922 -19.84 -3.16 0.56
C LYS A 922 -19.10 -2.34 1.63
N GLY A 923 -18.66 -2.97 2.71
CA GLY A 923 -18.01 -2.32 3.84
C GLY A 923 -18.97 -1.53 4.73
N LYS A 924 -20.29 -1.69 4.58
CA LYS A 924 -21.28 -1.06 5.46
C LYS A 924 -21.40 -1.86 6.74
N LEU A 925 -21.51 -1.18 7.89
CA LEU A 925 -21.76 -1.80 9.18
C LEU A 925 -23.08 -2.60 9.15
N ASP A 926 -22.95 -3.92 9.19
CA ASP A 926 -24.05 -4.87 9.28
C ASP A 926 -23.47 -6.21 9.75
N TRP A 927 -23.91 -6.72 10.90
CA TRP A 927 -23.22 -7.85 11.53
C TRP A 927 -23.79 -9.19 11.09
N ALA A 928 -22.91 -10.15 10.81
CA ALA A 928 -23.26 -11.55 10.64
C ALA A 928 -23.65 -12.18 11.99
N GLY A 929 -24.30 -13.35 11.91
CA GLY A 929 -24.77 -14.13 13.07
C GLY A 929 -26.28 -14.02 13.31
N TYR A 930 -27.06 -13.79 12.25
CA TYR A 930 -28.52 -13.64 12.28
C TYR A 930 -29.25 -14.70 11.43
N SER A 931 -28.59 -15.82 11.14
CA SER A 931 -29.22 -16.93 10.41
C SER A 931 -30.23 -17.67 11.30
N LYS A 932 -31.05 -18.54 10.68
CA LYS A 932 -31.93 -19.43 11.46
C LYS A 932 -31.13 -20.38 12.34
N ALA A 933 -30.00 -20.89 11.86
CA ALA A 933 -29.10 -21.72 12.65
C ALA A 933 -28.53 -20.97 13.87
N ASP A 934 -28.13 -19.69 13.72
CA ASP A 934 -27.65 -18.88 14.84
C ASP A 934 -28.76 -18.62 15.88
N GLN A 935 -30.00 -18.41 15.43
CA GLN A 935 -31.15 -18.28 16.33
C GLN A 935 -31.43 -19.57 17.10
N GLN A 936 -31.36 -20.73 16.43
CA GLN A 936 -31.50 -22.02 17.09
C GLN A 936 -30.40 -22.27 18.12
N LYS A 937 -29.15 -21.93 17.77
CA LYS A 937 -28.01 -22.02 18.69
C LYS A 937 -28.21 -21.13 19.91
N PHE A 938 -28.64 -19.89 19.71
CA PHE A 938 -28.95 -18.97 20.79
C PHE A 938 -29.99 -19.55 21.75
N ARG A 939 -31.11 -20.06 21.23
CA ARG A 939 -32.14 -20.69 22.05
C ARG A 939 -31.66 -21.94 22.78
N SER A 940 -30.77 -22.74 22.18
CA SER A 940 -30.12 -23.87 22.85
C SER A 940 -29.30 -23.41 24.06
N VAL A 941 -28.49 -22.35 23.89
CA VAL A 941 -27.68 -21.80 24.98
C VAL A 941 -28.56 -21.23 26.09
N LEU A 942 -29.70 -20.60 25.76
CA LEU A 942 -30.64 -20.13 26.78
C LEU A 942 -31.24 -21.28 27.60
N ARG A 943 -31.60 -22.40 26.96
CA ARG A 943 -32.08 -23.60 27.66
C ARG A 943 -31.05 -24.14 28.64
N GLU A 944 -29.78 -24.15 28.25
CA GLU A 944 -28.68 -24.57 29.14
C GLU A 944 -28.49 -23.62 30.34
N ILE A 945 -28.62 -22.31 30.13
CA ILE A 945 -28.40 -21.30 31.18
C ILE A 945 -29.57 -21.29 32.18
N TYR A 946 -30.81 -21.36 31.70
CA TYR A 946 -32.00 -21.07 32.51
C TYR A 946 -32.83 -22.30 32.90
N GLY A 947 -32.76 -23.39 32.13
CA GLY A 947 -33.52 -24.62 32.38
C GLY A 947 -35.03 -24.52 32.11
N THR A 948 -35.70 -23.44 32.51
CA THR A 948 -37.15 -23.23 32.31
C THR A 948 -37.48 -21.86 31.72
N ASP A 949 -38.65 -21.75 31.09
CA ASP A 949 -39.16 -20.50 30.50
C ASP A 949 -39.35 -19.42 31.58
N GLU A 950 -39.81 -19.78 32.77
CA GLU A 950 -40.03 -18.84 33.88
C GLU A 950 -38.72 -18.20 34.35
N ALA A 951 -37.63 -18.97 34.37
CA ALA A 951 -36.31 -18.46 34.75
C ALA A 951 -35.77 -17.48 33.70
N LEU A 952 -35.94 -17.78 32.41
CA LEU A 952 -35.59 -16.89 31.31
C LEU A 952 -36.42 -15.60 31.34
N ALA A 953 -37.75 -15.70 31.43
CA ALA A 953 -38.67 -14.57 31.49
C ALA A 953 -38.34 -13.63 32.66
N LYS A 954 -38.01 -14.20 33.82
CA LYS A 954 -37.58 -13.45 35.00
C LYS A 954 -36.23 -12.76 34.77
N ALA A 955 -35.25 -13.46 34.19
CA ALA A 955 -33.91 -12.92 33.98
C ALA A 955 -33.89 -11.77 32.98
N TRP A 956 -34.71 -11.84 31.94
CA TRP A 956 -34.80 -10.79 30.91
C TRP A 956 -35.84 -9.71 31.25
N ASN A 957 -36.60 -9.89 32.34
CA ASN A 957 -37.70 -9.02 32.74
C ASN A 957 -38.77 -8.87 31.62
N VAL A 958 -39.10 -9.98 30.96
CA VAL A 958 -40.11 -10.06 29.90
C VAL A 958 -41.15 -11.12 30.26
N PRO A 959 -42.29 -10.74 30.88
CA PRO A 959 -43.33 -11.70 31.24
C PRO A 959 -43.87 -12.48 30.03
N GLY A 960 -44.01 -13.79 30.17
CA GLY A 960 -44.53 -14.67 29.10
C GLY A 960 -43.51 -15.02 28.01
N LEU A 961 -42.25 -14.60 28.14
CA LEU A 961 -41.17 -15.04 27.26
C LEU A 961 -40.92 -16.54 27.42
N THR A 962 -40.71 -17.23 26.30
CA THR A 962 -40.33 -18.64 26.25
C THR A 962 -39.05 -18.81 25.44
N PHE A 963 -38.39 -19.95 25.52
CA PHE A 963 -37.25 -20.27 24.67
C PHE A 963 -37.59 -20.19 23.17
N ASP A 964 -38.82 -20.55 22.78
CA ASP A 964 -39.24 -20.56 21.37
C ASP A 964 -39.68 -19.18 20.85
N THR A 965 -39.99 -18.24 21.74
CA THR A 965 -40.28 -16.84 21.40
C THR A 965 -39.08 -15.91 21.61
N ALA A 966 -37.97 -16.40 22.16
CA ALA A 966 -36.74 -15.61 22.31
C ALA A 966 -36.12 -15.27 20.95
N GLU A 967 -35.85 -13.98 20.73
CA GLU A 967 -35.27 -13.43 19.50
C GLU A 967 -33.85 -12.90 19.73
N LEU A 968 -33.04 -12.91 18.67
CA LEU A 968 -31.72 -12.30 18.66
C LEU A 968 -31.86 -10.77 18.80
N PRO A 969 -31.10 -10.11 19.68
CA PRO A 969 -31.13 -8.66 19.78
C PRO A 969 -30.51 -8.00 18.53
N HIS A 970 -31.00 -6.82 18.16
CA HIS A 970 -30.37 -6.02 17.10
C HIS A 970 -28.94 -5.60 17.50
N PHE A 971 -27.99 -5.68 16.56
CA PHE A 971 -26.56 -5.58 16.86
C PHE A 971 -26.14 -4.23 17.48
N GLU A 972 -26.82 -3.14 17.10
CA GLU A 972 -26.54 -1.80 17.64
C GLU A 972 -26.63 -1.73 19.18
N ARG A 973 -27.47 -2.58 19.79
CA ARG A 973 -27.58 -2.64 21.26
C ARG A 973 -26.30 -3.16 21.92
N ALA A 974 -25.54 -4.01 21.22
CA ALA A 974 -24.27 -4.54 21.72
C ALA A 974 -23.11 -3.54 21.60
N TYR A 975 -23.26 -2.48 20.82
CA TYR A 975 -22.24 -1.44 20.63
C TYR A 975 -22.36 -0.28 21.63
N LYS A 976 -23.59 0.07 22.05
CA LYS A 976 -23.86 1.31 22.78
C LYS A 976 -23.81 1.20 24.31
N GLY A 977 -23.99 0.00 24.89
CA GLY A 977 -24.12 -0.21 26.35
C GLY A 977 -25.34 0.51 26.97
N SER A 978 -25.83 0.06 28.13
CA SER A 978 -26.89 0.79 28.86
C SER A 978 -26.35 1.81 29.87
N VAL A 979 -25.06 1.72 30.24
CA VAL A 979 -24.38 2.65 31.16
C VAL A 979 -23.03 3.06 30.55
N GLY A 980 -23.05 4.06 29.67
CA GLY A 980 -21.89 4.35 28.84
C GLY A 980 -21.53 3.12 28.02
N VAL A 981 -20.28 2.63 28.10
CA VAL A 981 -19.83 1.42 27.39
C VAL A 981 -20.11 0.11 28.14
N LEU A 982 -20.73 0.16 29.33
CA LEU A 982 -21.01 -1.03 30.16
C LEU A 982 -22.44 -1.53 30.00
N PHE A 983 -22.62 -2.85 30.14
CA PHE A 983 -23.94 -3.48 30.19
C PHE A 983 -24.51 -3.49 31.61
N ASP A 984 -25.81 -3.21 31.73
CA ASP A 984 -26.58 -3.36 32.97
C ASP A 984 -27.33 -4.69 32.91
N PRO A 985 -27.00 -5.70 33.74
CA PRO A 985 -27.69 -6.99 33.71
C PRO A 985 -29.21 -6.89 33.82
N ALA A 986 -29.76 -5.87 34.49
CA ALA A 986 -31.21 -5.70 34.58
C ALA A 986 -31.88 -5.26 33.26
N LYS A 987 -31.09 -4.71 32.30
CA LYS A 987 -31.58 -4.15 31.03
C LYS A 987 -31.06 -4.89 29.80
N ASP A 988 -29.85 -5.43 29.90
CA ASP A 988 -29.06 -5.95 28.77
C ASP A 988 -28.87 -7.47 28.84
N GLN A 989 -29.54 -8.19 29.74
CA GLN A 989 -29.35 -9.64 29.91
C GLN A 989 -29.47 -10.40 28.58
N GLN A 990 -30.45 -10.05 27.74
CA GLN A 990 -30.60 -10.60 26.38
C GLN A 990 -29.34 -10.42 25.52
N VAL A 991 -28.74 -9.23 25.53
CA VAL A 991 -27.52 -8.91 24.77
C VAL A 991 -26.33 -9.66 25.33
N MET A 992 -26.20 -9.71 26.67
CA MET A 992 -25.13 -10.45 27.34
C MET A 992 -25.19 -11.95 27.01
N ASP A 993 -26.38 -12.55 27.02
CA ASP A 993 -26.54 -13.97 26.68
C ASP A 993 -26.35 -14.23 25.18
N TRP A 994 -26.73 -13.27 24.33
CA TRP A 994 -26.43 -13.36 22.91
C TRP A 994 -24.92 -13.34 22.63
N LEU A 995 -24.17 -12.44 23.28
CA LEU A 995 -22.70 -12.39 23.18
C LEU A 995 -22.03 -13.67 23.71
N LYS A 996 -22.55 -14.24 24.80
CA LYS A 996 -22.12 -15.57 25.28
C LYS A 996 -22.39 -16.65 24.25
N SER A 997 -23.58 -16.65 23.63
CA SER A 997 -23.92 -17.63 22.59
C SER A 997 -22.99 -17.51 21.39
N ARG A 998 -22.72 -16.29 20.90
CA ARG A 998 -21.76 -16.06 19.80
C ARG A 998 -20.37 -16.60 20.12
N THR A 999 -19.93 -16.38 21.36
CA THR A 999 -18.65 -16.89 21.84
C THR A 999 -18.62 -18.41 21.89
N ARG A 1000 -19.69 -19.04 22.41
CA ARG A 1000 -19.82 -20.50 22.46
C ARG A 1000 -19.89 -21.15 21.09
N SER A 1001 -20.57 -20.55 20.11
CA SER A 1001 -20.65 -21.12 18.75
C SER A 1001 -19.26 -21.40 18.17
N MET A 1002 -18.29 -20.50 18.38
CA MET A 1002 -16.93 -20.70 17.90
C MET A 1002 -16.17 -21.80 18.65
N SER A 1003 -16.22 -21.79 20.00
CA SER A 1003 -15.55 -22.84 20.78
C SER A 1003 -16.16 -24.21 20.54
N ASP A 1004 -17.48 -24.30 20.38
CA ASP A 1004 -18.18 -25.56 20.07
C ASP A 1004 -17.80 -26.11 18.69
N ALA A 1005 -17.68 -25.25 17.68
CA ALA A 1005 -17.20 -25.67 16.36
C ALA A 1005 -15.77 -26.21 16.43
N LEU A 1006 -14.85 -25.46 17.06
CA LEU A 1006 -13.47 -25.89 17.26
C LEU A 1006 -13.38 -27.24 18.01
N ILE A 1007 -14.13 -27.38 19.10
CA ILE A 1007 -14.16 -28.59 19.91
C ILE A 1007 -14.79 -29.76 19.15
N GLY A 1008 -15.87 -29.53 18.40
CA GLY A 1008 -16.59 -30.53 17.62
C GLY A 1008 -15.73 -31.11 16.50
N PHE A 1009 -15.11 -30.26 15.68
CA PHE A 1009 -14.17 -30.72 14.65
C PHE A 1009 -12.91 -31.35 15.26
N GLY A 1010 -12.41 -30.82 16.37
CA GLY A 1010 -11.30 -31.43 17.11
C GLY A 1010 -11.61 -32.84 17.58
N LYS A 1011 -12.83 -33.06 18.10
CA LYS A 1011 -13.30 -34.39 18.51
C LYS A 1011 -13.34 -35.34 17.31
N CYS A 1012 -13.89 -34.92 16.17
CA CYS A 1012 -13.89 -35.71 14.93
C CYS A 1012 -12.47 -36.17 14.55
N VAL A 1013 -11.47 -35.27 14.58
CA VAL A 1013 -10.08 -35.62 14.27
C VAL A 1013 -9.53 -36.62 15.27
N LYS A 1014 -9.73 -36.39 16.57
CA LYS A 1014 -9.22 -37.30 17.61
C LYS A 1014 -9.79 -38.69 17.45
N GLU A 1015 -11.08 -38.82 17.17
CA GLU A 1015 -11.72 -40.12 16.93
C GLU A 1015 -11.23 -40.76 15.63
N ALA A 1016 -11.17 -40.02 14.51
CA ALA A 1016 -10.73 -40.54 13.21
C ALA A 1016 -9.26 -40.98 13.15
N THR A 1017 -8.43 -40.50 14.09
CA THR A 1017 -6.99 -40.79 14.16
C THR A 1017 -6.58 -41.65 15.35
N ASP A 1018 -7.53 -42.13 16.16
CA ASP A 1018 -7.31 -42.78 17.46
C ASP A 1018 -6.42 -41.93 18.40
N GLY A 1019 -6.60 -40.61 18.40
CA GLY A 1019 -5.87 -39.65 19.23
C GLY A 1019 -4.41 -39.43 18.80
N LYS A 1020 -3.99 -39.93 17.63
CA LYS A 1020 -2.60 -39.84 17.17
C LYS A 1020 -2.21 -38.46 16.67
N TRP A 1021 -3.15 -37.67 16.17
CA TRP A 1021 -2.89 -36.30 15.68
C TRP A 1021 -3.11 -35.24 16.77
N LEU A 1022 -2.29 -34.19 16.73
CA LEU A 1022 -2.55 -32.96 17.48
C LEU A 1022 -3.55 -32.06 16.73
N VAL A 1023 -4.36 -31.32 17.47
CA VAL A 1023 -5.39 -30.39 16.99
C VAL A 1023 -5.08 -28.99 17.49
N GLY A 1024 -5.15 -27.98 16.62
CA GLY A 1024 -5.04 -26.59 17.07
C GLY A 1024 -5.83 -25.58 16.24
N ALA A 1025 -5.72 -24.28 16.55
CA ALA A 1025 -6.42 -23.22 15.81
C ALA A 1025 -5.78 -21.83 15.97
N TYR A 1026 -6.07 -20.94 15.03
CA TYR A 1026 -5.89 -19.49 15.17
C TYR A 1026 -6.95 -18.90 16.12
N TYR A 1027 -6.79 -19.11 17.43
CA TYR A 1027 -7.84 -18.77 18.40
C TYR A 1027 -7.30 -18.23 19.73
N GLY A 1028 -8.18 -17.55 20.48
CA GLY A 1028 -7.91 -17.07 21.84
C GLY A 1028 -7.07 -15.80 21.96
N TYR A 1029 -7.26 -14.82 21.08
CA TYR A 1029 -6.46 -13.59 20.96
C TYR A 1029 -6.74 -12.54 22.05
N SER A 1030 -6.87 -13.00 23.30
CA SER A 1030 -7.26 -12.15 24.43
C SER A 1030 -6.31 -10.97 24.68
N CYS A 1031 -5.01 -11.13 24.42
CA CYS A 1031 -4.01 -10.08 24.65
C CYS A 1031 -3.98 -9.03 23.52
N GLU A 1032 -4.25 -9.44 22.28
CA GLU A 1032 -4.40 -8.52 21.14
C GLU A 1032 -5.66 -7.65 21.33
N PHE A 1033 -6.78 -8.28 21.68
CA PHE A 1033 -8.05 -7.56 21.78
C PHE A 1033 -8.30 -6.88 23.13
N ALA A 1034 -7.43 -7.06 24.12
CA ALA A 1034 -7.50 -6.30 25.38
C ALA A 1034 -7.42 -4.77 25.16
N THR A 1035 -6.82 -4.33 24.06
CA THR A 1035 -6.72 -2.91 23.67
C THR A 1035 -7.81 -2.48 22.69
N SER A 1036 -8.71 -3.38 22.28
CA SER A 1036 -9.86 -3.05 21.45
C SER A 1036 -10.94 -2.36 22.29
N SER A 1037 -11.70 -1.46 21.68
CA SER A 1037 -12.86 -0.81 22.32
C SER A 1037 -14.05 -1.77 22.49
N SER A 1038 -14.02 -2.97 21.90
CA SER A 1038 -15.13 -3.93 21.97
C SER A 1038 -14.70 -5.40 21.86
N PRO A 1039 -13.86 -5.92 22.78
CA PRO A 1039 -13.36 -7.30 22.73
C PRO A 1039 -14.46 -8.38 22.79
N GLN A 1040 -15.62 -8.06 23.35
CA GLN A 1040 -16.78 -8.94 23.44
C GLN A 1040 -17.40 -9.32 22.08
N LEU A 1041 -17.11 -8.55 21.02
CA LEU A 1041 -17.76 -8.70 19.71
C LEU A 1041 -17.01 -9.62 18.74
N ILE A 1042 -15.74 -9.93 19.03
CA ILE A 1042 -14.80 -10.45 18.02
C ILE A 1042 -14.84 -11.98 17.91
N GLY A 1043 -15.28 -12.67 18.98
CA GLY A 1043 -15.52 -14.12 18.99
C GLY A 1043 -14.47 -14.98 19.70
N HIS A 1044 -13.38 -14.40 20.20
CA HIS A 1044 -12.27 -15.14 20.81
C HIS A 1044 -12.42 -15.42 22.32
N ASN A 1045 -13.55 -15.07 22.94
CA ASN A 1045 -13.71 -15.14 24.39
C ASN A 1045 -13.99 -16.57 24.92
N GLY A 1046 -14.17 -17.55 24.03
CA GLY A 1046 -14.41 -18.97 24.36
C GLY A 1046 -13.10 -19.74 24.60
N TYR A 1047 -11.98 -19.02 24.73
CA TYR A 1047 -10.66 -19.60 24.82
C TYR A 1047 -10.44 -20.47 26.06
N VAL A 1048 -11.16 -20.21 27.17
CA VAL A 1048 -11.09 -21.06 28.37
C VAL A 1048 -11.72 -22.43 28.10
N ASP A 1049 -12.84 -22.48 27.39
CA ASP A 1049 -13.50 -23.73 27.00
C ASP A 1049 -12.60 -24.53 26.05
N ALA A 1050 -12.04 -23.86 25.03
CA ALA A 1050 -11.09 -24.48 24.10
C ALA A 1050 -9.83 -24.98 24.82
N ALA A 1051 -9.25 -24.18 25.73
CA ALA A 1051 -8.06 -24.56 26.49
C ALA A 1051 -8.33 -25.71 27.48
N SER A 1052 -9.56 -25.85 27.96
CA SER A 1052 -9.95 -26.93 28.90
C SER A 1052 -10.38 -28.20 28.18
N SER A 1053 -10.68 -28.12 26.87
CA SER A 1053 -11.08 -29.27 26.06
C SER A 1053 -9.94 -30.27 25.85
N PRO A 1054 -10.18 -31.59 25.93
CA PRO A 1054 -9.20 -32.60 25.55
C PRO A 1054 -9.02 -32.70 24.02
N TYR A 1055 -9.87 -32.04 23.24
CA TYR A 1055 -9.89 -32.12 21.78
C TYR A 1055 -9.08 -31.02 21.08
N VAL A 1056 -8.48 -30.11 21.86
CA VAL A 1056 -7.58 -29.05 21.38
C VAL A 1056 -6.25 -29.19 22.12
N ASP A 1057 -5.13 -29.25 21.42
CA ASP A 1057 -3.80 -29.44 22.01
C ASP A 1057 -2.93 -28.18 21.96
N PHE A 1058 -3.14 -27.31 20.98
CA PHE A 1058 -2.37 -26.08 20.80
C PHE A 1058 -3.17 -24.96 20.15
N VAL A 1059 -2.68 -23.72 20.26
CA VAL A 1059 -3.16 -22.56 19.49
C VAL A 1059 -1.99 -21.80 18.89
N HIS A 1060 -2.26 -20.97 17.90
CA HIS A 1060 -1.26 -20.12 17.28
C HIS A 1060 -1.85 -18.78 16.85
N ALA A 1061 -1.01 -17.77 16.67
CA ALA A 1061 -1.38 -16.42 16.27
C ALA A 1061 -0.22 -15.73 15.57
N PRO A 1062 -0.46 -14.66 14.79
CA PRO A 1062 0.61 -13.75 14.40
C PRO A 1062 1.29 -13.10 15.62
N SER A 1063 2.44 -12.45 15.40
CA SER A 1063 3.03 -11.56 16.38
C SER A 1063 2.09 -10.39 16.68
N ARG A 1064 1.93 -10.02 17.95
CA ARG A 1064 1.04 -8.95 18.42
C ARG A 1064 1.25 -7.63 17.64
N TYR A 1065 0.18 -7.06 17.11
CA TYR A 1065 0.30 -5.96 16.13
C TYR A 1065 0.78 -4.64 16.74
N LEU A 1066 0.48 -4.40 18.02
CA LEU A 1066 0.93 -3.20 18.72
C LEU A 1066 2.44 -3.20 18.99
N ASN A 1067 3.09 -4.36 19.03
CA ASN A 1067 4.48 -4.52 19.47
C ASN A 1067 5.36 -5.20 18.41
N ARG A 1068 5.24 -4.78 17.15
CA ARG A 1068 6.04 -5.32 16.02
C ARG A 1068 6.86 -4.28 15.25
N ARG A 1069 7.06 -3.08 15.81
CA ARG A 1069 7.95 -2.05 15.25
C ARG A 1069 9.41 -2.52 15.36
N THR A 1070 10.30 -2.00 14.51
CA THR A 1070 11.72 -2.33 14.53
C THR A 1070 12.31 -2.19 15.94
N GLY A 1071 13.00 -3.21 16.43
CA GLY A 1071 13.60 -3.24 17.77
C GLY A 1071 12.66 -3.63 18.91
N LEU A 1072 11.37 -3.87 18.66
CA LEU A 1072 10.42 -4.36 19.68
C LEU A 1072 10.45 -5.88 19.82
N SER A 1073 9.99 -6.38 20.98
CA SER A 1073 9.86 -7.81 21.26
C SER A 1073 8.66 -8.43 20.57
N GLU A 1074 8.85 -9.64 20.03
CA GLU A 1074 7.73 -10.48 19.59
C GLU A 1074 6.88 -10.91 20.79
N GLN A 1075 5.58 -10.62 20.75
CA GLN A 1075 4.62 -10.97 21.80
C GLN A 1075 3.48 -11.83 21.26
N SER A 1076 3.00 -12.75 22.08
CA SER A 1076 1.83 -13.60 21.75
C SER A 1076 0.52 -12.80 21.87
N MET A 1077 -0.43 -13.11 20.97
CA MET A 1077 -1.80 -12.61 21.07
C MET A 1077 -2.63 -13.35 22.13
N GLN A 1078 -2.18 -14.52 22.61
CA GLN A 1078 -2.86 -15.34 23.61
C GLN A 1078 -2.37 -15.09 25.04
N THR A 1079 -3.19 -15.48 26.03
CA THR A 1079 -2.80 -15.55 27.45
C THR A 1079 -1.92 -16.78 27.72
N ILE A 1080 -0.60 -16.62 27.63
CA ILE A 1080 0.35 -17.75 27.64
C ILE A 1080 0.14 -18.71 28.81
N ASP A 1081 0.09 -18.19 30.04
CA ASP A 1081 -0.03 -19.02 31.24
C ASP A 1081 -1.35 -19.80 31.30
N THR A 1082 -2.46 -19.23 30.80
CA THR A 1082 -3.78 -19.89 30.81
C THR A 1082 -3.77 -21.19 30.00
N TRP A 1083 -3.12 -21.17 28.84
CA TRP A 1083 -3.00 -22.32 27.95
C TRP A 1083 -2.00 -23.33 28.48
N LEU A 1084 -0.82 -22.87 28.94
CA LEU A 1084 0.22 -23.74 29.48
C LEU A 1084 -0.25 -24.50 30.74
N LEU A 1085 -0.97 -23.84 31.66
CA LEU A 1085 -1.53 -24.47 32.87
C LEU A 1085 -2.49 -25.62 32.56
N ARG A 1086 -3.05 -25.66 31.34
CA ARG A 1086 -3.95 -26.72 30.87
C ARG A 1086 -3.25 -27.72 29.94
N GLY A 1087 -1.92 -27.72 29.95
CA GLY A 1087 -1.10 -28.63 29.14
C GLY A 1087 -1.14 -28.36 27.65
N LYS A 1088 -1.49 -27.14 27.23
CA LYS A 1088 -1.57 -26.73 25.82
C LYS A 1088 -0.33 -25.98 25.40
N MET A 1089 -0.01 -25.97 24.10
CA MET A 1089 1.10 -25.18 23.55
C MET A 1089 0.60 -23.97 22.77
N ILE A 1090 1.43 -22.93 22.72
CA ILE A 1090 1.23 -21.76 21.86
C ILE A 1090 2.38 -21.69 20.86
N TYR A 1091 2.06 -21.51 19.58
CA TYR A 1091 3.02 -21.12 18.55
C TYR A 1091 2.77 -19.66 18.17
N THR A 1092 3.85 -18.88 18.10
CA THR A 1092 3.84 -17.49 17.61
C THR A 1092 4.46 -17.43 16.23
#